data_AF-A0A1F6ZD45-F1
#
_entry.id   AF-A0A1F6ZD45-F1
#
_cell.length_a   1.000
_cell.length_b   1.000
_cell.length_c   1.000
_cell.angle_alpha   90.00
_cell.angle_beta   90.00
_cell.angle_gamma   90.00
#
_symmetry.space_group_name_H-M   'P 1'
#
loop_
_entity.id
_entity.type
_entity.pdbx_description
1 polymer ?
#
loop_
_entity_poly.entity_id
_entity_poly.type
_entity_poly.pdbx_seq_one_letter_code
_entity_poly.pdbx_strand_id
1 'polypeptide(L)'
;MKRLLFPFSLFLLAFIPLYPKIPLFDILPGYIVRVRVEDLLLVLASGLWFWHALKNRQMWKNGYLGFVGIYALGGLLSIALGVFLLQTIPLELLHVGKSALHYFRYLEYFALFFIVFSGVTTKQHARVALFVLAGTTFLVTLYGMGQKFWHFPLYSTMNREYSKGQAFYLEAGGKVSSTFGGHYDLAAFLVIVLPLLFSFSLVNFGRTKKQLLIFAWLQLTHLAGVWLLTETGSKTALVAYLFALAVVTVLSIQRIVDKRVRLWLTSAAIFSVSLMLLGFLTLFGTKIKARFSDLFYAILQTKENAGPVDLVGDGYEWKSHTTTSPDGVVTTTRELEKSIWSPNALRYGISMGIRLDTLWPQAIKGLSNNPLFGSGYGTLSKLENAQFTEADSTDNNYLRTLGETGLVGFICFYGFILLSMRLVKRNLSQQTGVLAALSIGYLGASVGLLINALYIDVFAASKVAFIFWGLTGATLSLVAREEGNIVFHSVLKHLTRHKTLYVTICLTFFLLQQNPLATKSQLNAFDSSTKAFENFVAARCFSKQQTFTLCRDSGLLAENGFSAYSLLLIPFVWLSQNPTVFYYLNFLVVLGTLLFVYKKIGVTSLVGLLFIVTMAYESGFTRAPLEDSQLFRLVVLAPIALWLLQKFILQGKHARLARAILLASFLFVPLVHPGFSQEFVENFRNAKQVTKRDAVLQANANLLSSDLQTPNASNFLITALSPYYIDLYSNQQYQVLPLSAAQTYMDHPNNVWGTYDFADLTALYVNLLAQGNRLFLADYGVATAQPLFDDFATLRKNFDVRYSTIDCYDECALYSVATLSDKISPLPTSITAQQLRPAELPPAYTFVVLSNRFEPNAVSGVPHNLLNFLKKLAPLKSAELAFLVISGDVLDTHDTSAIPLFNAGFADQANYPILYNSGNYDLLPKKPYAIGSERFYTKRDYFLMLNLGADATASNEQRLFAFNALLELEQLPNIKNLFIISHDLNWQDTSNPKNFMHQLETKLVAFPNLHTYILTTDHGKGEQLPYKQNGNLTYQANSVVGRNTNTFVTVRVDSNGSVSIQQEKL
;
A
#
# COMPACT_ATOMS: atom_id res chain seq x y z
N MET A 1 -27.90 -44.30 -9.08
CA MET A 1 -27.14 -43.09 -8.71
C MET A 1 -26.23 -43.23 -7.49
N LYS A 2 -26.68 -43.64 -6.28
CA LYS A 2 -25.74 -43.87 -5.15
C LYS A 2 -24.58 -44.82 -5.50
N ARG A 3 -24.85 -45.87 -6.28
CA ARG A 3 -23.84 -46.81 -6.80
C ARG A 3 -22.81 -46.18 -7.75
N LEU A 4 -23.09 -45.01 -8.34
CA LEU A 4 -22.19 -44.30 -9.26
C LEU A 4 -21.28 -43.31 -8.54
N LEU A 5 -21.69 -42.73 -7.40
CA LEU A 5 -20.91 -41.74 -6.66
C LEU A 5 -19.60 -42.30 -6.09
N PHE A 6 -19.61 -43.56 -5.65
CA PHE A 6 -18.41 -44.21 -5.14
C PHE A 6 -17.31 -44.40 -6.21
N PRO A 7 -17.57 -45.07 -7.36
CA PRO A 7 -16.57 -45.18 -8.41
C PRO A 7 -16.13 -43.80 -8.96
N PHE A 8 -17.05 -42.83 -9.04
CA PHE A 8 -16.69 -41.46 -9.42
C PHE A 8 -15.75 -40.79 -8.40
N SER A 9 -15.97 -41.02 -7.10
CA SER A 9 -15.07 -40.55 -6.03
C SER A 9 -13.68 -41.17 -6.17
N LEU A 10 -13.59 -42.48 -6.44
CA LEU A 10 -12.31 -43.16 -6.66
C LEU A 10 -11.59 -42.63 -7.90
N PHE A 11 -12.33 -42.42 -8.99
CA PHE A 11 -11.80 -41.85 -10.22
C PHE A 11 -11.20 -40.47 -9.97
N LEU A 12 -11.91 -39.56 -9.30
CA LEU A 12 -11.39 -38.22 -9.00
C LEU A 12 -10.17 -38.25 -8.07
N LEU A 13 -10.17 -39.12 -7.05
CA LEU A 13 -9.02 -39.27 -6.14
C LEU A 13 -7.76 -39.77 -6.84
N ALA A 14 -7.88 -40.50 -7.95
CA ALA A 14 -6.75 -40.96 -8.76
C ALA A 14 -6.41 -39.97 -9.89
N PHE A 15 -7.40 -39.52 -10.65
CA PHE A 15 -7.24 -38.69 -11.83
C PHE A 15 -6.63 -37.32 -11.49
N ILE A 16 -7.11 -36.65 -10.44
CA ILE A 16 -6.66 -35.29 -10.11
C ILE A 16 -5.14 -35.25 -9.81
N PRO A 17 -4.57 -36.17 -9.00
CA PRO A 17 -3.12 -36.22 -8.84
C PRO A 17 -2.38 -36.66 -10.11
N LEU A 18 -2.87 -37.67 -10.83
CA LEU A 18 -2.15 -38.29 -11.96
C LEU A 18 -2.14 -37.44 -13.24
N TYR A 19 -3.20 -36.69 -13.51
CA TYR A 19 -3.31 -35.95 -14.76
C TYR A 19 -2.44 -34.69 -14.71
N PRO A 20 -1.47 -34.47 -15.62
CA PRO A 20 -0.67 -33.25 -15.63
C PRO A 20 -1.54 -31.99 -15.77
N LYS A 21 -1.09 -30.83 -15.24
CA LYS A 21 -1.85 -29.56 -15.31
C LYS A 21 -1.84 -28.97 -16.73
N ILE A 22 -2.56 -29.62 -17.66
CA ILE A 22 -2.69 -29.20 -19.05
C ILE A 22 -3.91 -28.27 -19.17
N PRO A 23 -3.74 -27.03 -19.65
CA PRO A 23 -4.84 -26.09 -19.85
C PRO A 23 -5.66 -26.41 -21.10
N LEU A 24 -6.92 -25.99 -21.10
CA LEU A 24 -7.81 -26.01 -22.25
C LEU A 24 -7.92 -24.63 -22.90
N PHE A 25 -8.24 -23.60 -22.12
CA PHE A 25 -8.37 -22.23 -22.62
C PHE A 25 -8.22 -21.20 -21.50
N ASP A 26 -7.98 -19.94 -21.91
CA ASP A 26 -7.88 -18.79 -21.02
C ASP A 26 -9.27 -18.28 -20.64
N ILE A 27 -9.53 -18.09 -19.34
CA ILE A 27 -10.82 -17.60 -18.84
C ILE A 27 -10.87 -16.08 -18.73
N LEU A 28 -9.72 -15.45 -18.43
CA LEU A 28 -9.57 -14.00 -18.34
C LEU A 28 -8.28 -13.58 -19.06
N PRO A 29 -8.32 -12.55 -19.92
CA PRO A 29 -7.14 -11.99 -20.55
C PRO A 29 -6.11 -11.56 -19.49
N GLY A 30 -4.83 -11.89 -19.71
CA GLY A 30 -3.74 -11.47 -18.81
C GLY A 30 -3.58 -12.30 -17.52
N TYR A 31 -4.56 -13.14 -17.16
CA TYR A 31 -4.51 -13.90 -15.91
C TYR A 31 -3.80 -15.24 -16.08
N ILE A 32 -2.98 -15.65 -15.09
CA ILE A 32 -2.21 -16.91 -15.13
C ILE A 32 -3.08 -18.18 -15.06
N VAL A 33 -4.26 -18.10 -14.44
CA VAL A 33 -5.07 -19.31 -14.19
C VAL A 33 -5.97 -19.60 -15.38
N ARG A 34 -5.85 -20.83 -15.89
CA ARG A 34 -6.55 -21.34 -17.06
C ARG A 34 -7.57 -22.42 -16.67
N VAL A 35 -8.60 -22.60 -17.48
CA VAL A 35 -9.54 -23.72 -17.34
C VAL A 35 -8.85 -24.99 -17.83
N ARG A 36 -8.99 -26.09 -17.09
CA ARG A 36 -8.35 -27.38 -17.37
C ARG A 36 -9.37 -28.51 -17.40
N VAL A 37 -8.93 -29.69 -17.81
CA VAL A 37 -9.76 -30.90 -17.90
C VAL A 37 -10.31 -31.31 -16.53
N GLU A 38 -9.51 -31.20 -15.47
CA GLU A 38 -9.98 -31.51 -14.12
C GLU A 38 -11.13 -30.60 -13.66
N ASP A 39 -11.12 -29.33 -14.06
CA ASP A 39 -12.14 -28.35 -13.69
C ASP A 39 -13.49 -28.73 -14.35
N LEU A 40 -13.48 -29.12 -15.64
CA LEU A 40 -14.68 -29.62 -16.34
C LEU A 40 -15.23 -30.92 -15.71
N LEU A 41 -14.36 -31.86 -15.38
CA LEU A 41 -14.75 -33.10 -14.72
C LEU A 41 -15.38 -32.84 -13.36
N LEU A 42 -14.86 -31.88 -12.60
CA LEU A 42 -15.42 -31.46 -11.31
C LEU A 42 -16.77 -30.77 -11.45
N VAL A 43 -16.96 -29.92 -12.45
CA VAL A 43 -18.28 -29.32 -12.74
C VAL A 43 -19.30 -30.40 -13.03
N LEU A 44 -18.97 -31.38 -13.88
CA LEU A 44 -19.85 -32.52 -14.19
C LEU A 44 -20.14 -33.36 -12.94
N ALA A 45 -19.11 -33.68 -12.15
CA ALA A 45 -19.23 -34.43 -10.90
C ALA A 45 -20.17 -33.73 -9.91
N SER A 46 -19.98 -32.42 -9.76
CA SER A 46 -20.71 -31.57 -8.85
C SER A 46 -22.16 -31.42 -9.31
N GLY A 47 -22.41 -31.28 -10.61
CA GLY A 47 -23.74 -31.26 -11.19
C GLY A 47 -24.50 -32.57 -10.96
N LEU A 48 -23.84 -33.72 -11.17
CA LEU A 48 -24.42 -35.04 -10.88
C LEU A 48 -24.72 -35.23 -9.40
N TRP A 49 -23.78 -34.83 -8.53
CA TRP A 49 -23.97 -34.86 -7.09
C TRP A 49 -25.13 -33.95 -6.65
N PHE A 50 -25.19 -32.72 -7.16
CA PHE A 50 -26.22 -31.74 -6.85
C PHE A 50 -27.60 -32.21 -7.31
N TRP A 51 -27.72 -32.73 -8.53
CA TRP A 51 -28.96 -33.34 -9.03
C TRP A 51 -29.42 -34.51 -8.16
N HIS A 52 -28.48 -35.35 -7.70
CA HIS A 52 -28.82 -36.43 -6.76
C HIS A 52 -29.27 -35.88 -5.40
N ALA A 53 -28.57 -34.88 -4.89
CA ALA A 53 -28.88 -34.24 -3.62
C ALA A 53 -30.28 -33.60 -3.68
N LEU A 54 -30.67 -32.93 -4.76
CA LEU A 54 -32.02 -32.38 -4.94
C LEU A 54 -33.11 -33.45 -4.82
N LYS A 55 -32.89 -34.64 -5.41
CA LYS A 55 -33.81 -35.78 -5.30
C LYS A 55 -33.82 -36.41 -3.90
N ASN A 56 -32.76 -36.23 -3.11
CA ASN A 56 -32.62 -36.83 -1.79
C ASN A 56 -32.24 -35.80 -0.73
N ARG A 57 -33.27 -35.19 -0.12
CA ARG A 57 -33.12 -34.15 0.91
C ARG A 57 -32.26 -34.58 2.12
N GLN A 58 -32.11 -35.87 2.41
CA GLN A 58 -31.23 -36.34 3.48
C GLN A 58 -29.74 -36.06 3.20
N MET A 59 -29.34 -35.87 1.94
CA MET A 59 -27.95 -35.54 1.58
C MET A 59 -27.55 -34.12 2.00
N TRP A 60 -28.52 -33.21 2.14
CA TRP A 60 -28.33 -31.83 2.57
C TRP A 60 -28.25 -31.69 4.10
N LYS A 61 -28.90 -32.61 4.82
CA LYS A 61 -29.00 -32.58 6.28
C LYS A 61 -27.79 -33.25 6.93
N ASN A 62 -26.59 -32.74 6.68
CA ASN A 62 -25.35 -33.19 7.35
C ASN A 62 -24.69 -32.09 8.20
N GLY A 63 -25.19 -30.85 8.17
CA GLY A 63 -24.65 -29.69 8.89
C GLY A 63 -23.35 -29.11 8.30
N TYR A 64 -22.52 -29.94 7.67
CA TYR A 64 -21.27 -29.53 7.02
C TYR A 64 -21.49 -28.55 5.87
N LEU A 65 -22.54 -28.73 5.09
CA LEU A 65 -22.92 -27.75 4.07
C LEU A 65 -23.23 -26.37 4.65
N GLY A 66 -23.79 -26.32 5.87
CA GLY A 66 -24.04 -25.06 6.56
C GLY A 66 -22.74 -24.32 6.92
N PHE A 67 -21.69 -25.04 7.34
CA PHE A 67 -20.38 -24.44 7.60
C PHE A 67 -19.73 -23.86 6.33
N VAL A 68 -19.79 -24.61 5.22
CA VAL A 68 -19.32 -24.11 3.91
C VAL A 68 -20.15 -22.92 3.44
N GLY A 69 -21.47 -22.94 3.67
CA GLY A 69 -22.36 -21.82 3.36
C GLY A 69 -22.06 -20.54 4.14
N ILE A 70 -21.70 -20.65 5.43
CA ILE A 70 -21.28 -19.48 6.23
C ILE A 70 -19.96 -18.91 5.69
N TYR A 71 -18.98 -19.78 5.36
CA TYR A 71 -17.73 -19.35 4.72
C TYR A 71 -17.99 -18.67 3.37
N ALA A 72 -18.85 -19.26 2.53
CA ALA A 72 -19.23 -18.71 1.23
C ALA A 72 -19.92 -17.33 1.35
N LEU A 73 -20.78 -17.14 2.35
CA LEU A 73 -21.40 -15.86 2.62
C LEU A 73 -20.37 -14.82 3.08
N GLY A 74 -19.44 -15.19 3.97
CA GLY A 74 -18.34 -14.33 4.40
C GLY A 74 -17.45 -13.88 3.23
N GLY A 75 -17.13 -14.79 2.31
CA GLY A 75 -16.38 -14.47 1.10
C GLY A 75 -17.13 -13.54 0.13
N LEU A 76 -18.44 -13.73 -0.02
CA LEU A 76 -19.27 -12.85 -0.86
C LEU A 76 -19.39 -11.44 -0.26
N LEU A 77 -19.57 -11.34 1.07
CA LEU A 77 -19.57 -10.06 1.78
C LEU A 77 -18.21 -9.36 1.67
N SER A 78 -17.12 -10.11 1.72
CA SER A 78 -15.77 -9.59 1.51
C SER A 78 -15.59 -8.97 0.11
N ILE A 79 -16.03 -9.67 -0.95
CA ILE A 79 -16.01 -9.10 -2.32
C ILE A 79 -16.90 -7.86 -2.41
N ALA A 80 -18.13 -7.92 -1.88
CA ALA A 80 -19.05 -6.79 -1.93
C ALA A 80 -18.48 -5.54 -1.23
N LEU A 81 -17.87 -5.71 -0.05
CA LEU A 81 -17.19 -4.62 0.65
C LEU A 81 -15.96 -4.14 -0.11
N GLY A 82 -15.17 -5.05 -0.70
CA GLY A 82 -14.00 -4.73 -1.53
C GLY A 82 -14.36 -3.87 -2.76
N VAL A 83 -15.49 -4.14 -3.39
CA VAL A 83 -15.99 -3.41 -4.57
C VAL A 83 -16.64 -2.09 -4.17
N PHE A 84 -17.64 -2.12 -3.28
CA PHE A 84 -18.52 -0.97 -3.05
C PHE A 84 -18.02 0.00 -1.97
N LEU A 85 -17.35 -0.51 -0.93
CA LEU A 85 -16.93 0.30 0.22
C LEU A 85 -15.43 0.67 0.14
N LEU A 86 -14.57 -0.36 0.13
CA LEU A 86 -13.11 -0.23 0.22
C LEU A 86 -12.46 0.20 -1.10
N GLN A 87 -13.10 -0.08 -2.25
CA GLN A 87 -12.54 0.13 -3.59
C GLN A 87 -11.17 -0.53 -3.80
N THR A 88 -10.91 -1.65 -3.12
CA THR A 88 -9.72 -2.51 -3.32
C THR A 88 -9.87 -3.38 -4.58
N ILE A 89 -11.11 -3.58 -5.02
CA ILE A 89 -11.48 -4.23 -6.28
C ILE A 89 -12.15 -3.17 -7.15
N PRO A 90 -11.46 -2.64 -8.18
CA PRO A 90 -12.07 -1.74 -9.15
C PRO A 90 -13.33 -2.37 -9.77
N LEU A 91 -14.34 -1.55 -10.03
CA LEU A 91 -15.59 -1.98 -10.68
C LEU A 91 -15.41 -2.18 -12.18
N GLU A 92 -14.45 -3.02 -12.54
CA GLU A 92 -14.12 -3.41 -13.90
C GLU A 92 -14.20 -4.93 -14.02
N LEU A 93 -14.61 -5.41 -15.19
CA LEU A 93 -14.88 -6.83 -15.43
C LEU A 93 -13.65 -7.71 -15.10
N LEU A 94 -12.45 -7.27 -15.45
CA LEU A 94 -11.20 -8.03 -15.19
C LEU A 94 -10.94 -8.19 -13.68
N HIS A 95 -11.12 -7.12 -12.90
CA HIS A 95 -10.86 -7.12 -11.47
C HIS A 95 -11.92 -7.90 -10.70
N VAL A 96 -13.21 -7.62 -10.94
CA VAL A 96 -14.33 -8.34 -10.32
C VAL A 96 -14.31 -9.81 -10.75
N GLY A 97 -14.03 -10.08 -12.03
CA GLY A 97 -13.87 -11.43 -12.58
C GLY A 97 -12.77 -12.21 -11.88
N LYS A 98 -11.58 -11.61 -11.69
CA LYS A 98 -10.47 -12.25 -10.96
C LYS A 98 -10.89 -12.58 -9.52
N SER A 99 -11.47 -11.64 -8.78
CA SER A 99 -11.93 -11.88 -7.40
C SER A 99 -13.00 -12.97 -7.33
N ALA A 100 -13.94 -12.99 -8.28
CA ALA A 100 -14.95 -14.04 -8.38
C ALA A 100 -14.32 -15.42 -8.67
N LEU A 101 -13.32 -15.51 -9.55
CA LEU A 101 -12.62 -16.77 -9.81
C LEU A 101 -11.89 -17.30 -8.58
N HIS A 102 -11.24 -16.42 -7.80
CA HIS A 102 -10.64 -16.82 -6.53
C HIS A 102 -11.70 -17.33 -5.55
N TYR A 103 -12.83 -16.64 -5.40
CA TYR A 103 -13.95 -17.08 -4.56
C TYR A 103 -14.49 -18.45 -4.99
N PHE A 104 -14.82 -18.61 -6.27
CA PHE A 104 -15.35 -19.88 -6.79
C PHE A 104 -14.34 -21.01 -6.71
N ARG A 105 -13.05 -20.74 -6.86
CA ARG A 105 -11.98 -21.74 -6.68
C ARG A 105 -12.01 -22.35 -5.28
N TYR A 106 -12.10 -21.54 -4.23
CA TYR A 106 -12.20 -22.08 -2.86
C TYR A 106 -13.47 -22.91 -2.66
N LEU A 107 -14.60 -22.50 -3.25
CA LEU A 107 -15.87 -23.25 -3.19
C LEU A 107 -15.82 -24.55 -3.99
N GLU A 108 -15.19 -24.53 -5.16
CA GLU A 108 -14.97 -25.71 -6.00
C GLU A 108 -14.20 -26.78 -5.24
N TYR A 109 -13.18 -26.39 -4.46
CA TYR A 109 -12.40 -27.34 -3.67
C TYR A 109 -13.24 -28.10 -2.63
N PHE A 110 -14.29 -27.47 -2.08
CA PHE A 110 -15.26 -28.15 -1.21
C PHE A 110 -16.16 -29.13 -1.96
N ALA A 111 -16.29 -29.06 -3.28
CA ALA A 111 -17.15 -29.98 -4.03
C ALA A 111 -16.68 -31.43 -3.86
N LEU A 112 -15.36 -31.68 -3.89
CA LEU A 112 -14.82 -33.03 -3.71
C LEU A 112 -15.08 -33.57 -2.30
N PHE A 113 -15.14 -32.71 -1.28
CA PHE A 113 -15.60 -33.11 0.06
C PHE A 113 -17.00 -33.73 -0.01
N PHE A 114 -17.96 -33.07 -0.66
CA PHE A 114 -19.35 -33.54 -0.69
C PHE A 114 -19.55 -34.79 -1.57
N ILE A 115 -18.85 -34.86 -2.70
CA ILE A 115 -18.86 -36.02 -3.60
C ILE A 115 -18.36 -37.26 -2.84
N VAL A 116 -17.18 -37.15 -2.22
CA VAL A 116 -16.56 -38.26 -1.48
C VAL A 116 -17.35 -38.60 -0.20
N PHE A 117 -17.84 -37.60 0.54
CA PHE A 117 -18.70 -37.81 1.71
C PHE A 117 -19.98 -38.59 1.39
N SER A 118 -20.48 -38.43 0.16
CA SER A 118 -21.68 -39.11 -0.32
C SER A 118 -21.39 -40.48 -0.93
N GLY A 119 -20.21 -40.67 -1.54
CA GLY A 119 -19.79 -41.92 -2.18
C GLY A 119 -19.13 -42.94 -1.23
N VAL A 120 -18.34 -42.48 -0.27
CA VAL A 120 -17.61 -43.34 0.67
C VAL A 120 -18.40 -43.49 1.96
N THR A 121 -19.16 -44.58 2.08
CA THR A 121 -20.09 -44.79 3.21
C THR A 121 -19.81 -46.06 4.01
N THR A 122 -18.90 -46.94 3.57
CA THR A 122 -18.58 -48.19 4.25
C THR A 122 -17.09 -48.33 4.52
N LYS A 123 -16.72 -49.18 5.50
CA LYS A 123 -15.31 -49.52 5.78
C LYS A 123 -14.60 -50.13 4.57
N GLN A 124 -15.32 -50.90 3.75
CA GLN A 124 -14.77 -51.46 2.51
C GLN A 124 -14.50 -50.37 1.48
N HIS A 125 -15.41 -49.38 1.34
CA HIS A 125 -15.19 -48.23 0.47
C HIS A 125 -13.94 -47.45 0.90
N ALA A 126 -13.75 -47.20 2.20
CA ALA A 126 -12.54 -46.57 2.72
C ALA A 126 -11.28 -47.38 2.42
N ARG A 127 -11.33 -48.71 2.59
CA ARG A 127 -10.19 -49.58 2.28
C ARG A 127 -9.78 -49.47 0.81
N VAL A 128 -10.75 -49.52 -0.10
CA VAL A 128 -10.50 -49.38 -1.54
C VAL A 128 -9.95 -47.99 -1.86
N ALA A 129 -10.54 -46.92 -1.30
CA ALA A 129 -10.06 -45.55 -1.51
C ALA A 129 -8.60 -45.37 -1.04
N LEU A 130 -8.21 -45.96 0.09
CA LEU A 130 -6.81 -45.94 0.57
C LEU A 130 -5.86 -46.68 -0.36
N PHE A 131 -6.27 -47.83 -0.92
CA PHE A 131 -5.45 -48.52 -1.92
C PHE A 131 -5.35 -47.75 -3.24
N VAL A 132 -6.43 -47.08 -3.67
CA VAL A 132 -6.41 -46.20 -4.83
C VAL A 132 -5.43 -45.04 -4.60
N LEU A 133 -5.47 -44.39 -3.44
CA LEU A 133 -4.51 -43.34 -3.08
C LEU A 133 -3.08 -43.88 -3.01
N ALA A 134 -2.85 -45.08 -2.47
CA ALA A 134 -1.53 -45.70 -2.46
C ALA A 134 -0.99 -45.96 -3.87
N GLY A 135 -1.82 -46.53 -4.76
CA GLY A 135 -1.45 -46.74 -6.16
C GLY A 135 -1.21 -45.44 -6.91
N THR A 136 -2.04 -44.43 -6.64
CA THR A 136 -1.90 -43.07 -7.18
C THR A 136 -0.55 -42.45 -6.77
N THR A 137 -0.20 -42.50 -5.48
CA THR A 137 1.08 -42.00 -4.98
C THR A 137 2.26 -42.78 -5.58
N PHE A 138 2.15 -44.10 -5.72
CA PHE A 138 3.17 -44.91 -6.37
C PHE A 138 3.43 -44.46 -7.81
N LEU A 139 2.37 -44.23 -8.60
CA LEU A 139 2.48 -43.77 -9.98
C LEU A 139 3.00 -42.33 -10.10
N VAL A 140 2.58 -41.42 -9.20
CA VAL A 140 3.14 -40.06 -9.11
C VAL A 140 4.64 -40.10 -8.82
N THR A 141 5.07 -41.00 -7.93
CA THR A 141 6.49 -41.19 -7.62
C THR A 141 7.26 -41.77 -8.80
N LEU A 142 6.71 -42.77 -9.49
CA LEU A 142 7.34 -43.33 -10.68
C LEU A 142 7.49 -42.28 -11.80
N TYR A 143 6.47 -41.43 -11.99
CA TYR A 143 6.56 -40.34 -12.95
C TYR A 143 7.62 -39.30 -12.55
N GLY A 144 7.73 -38.96 -11.26
CA GLY A 144 8.78 -38.09 -10.74
C GLY A 144 10.19 -38.68 -10.89
N MET A 145 10.35 -40.00 -10.72
CA MET A 145 11.58 -40.72 -11.06
C MET A 145 11.89 -40.62 -12.55
N GLY A 146 10.87 -40.76 -13.40
CA GLY A 146 11.03 -40.56 -14.84
C GLY A 146 11.46 -39.15 -15.22
N GLN A 147 10.99 -38.12 -14.52
CA GLN A 147 11.48 -36.75 -14.73
C GLN A 147 12.94 -36.61 -14.33
N LYS A 148 13.35 -37.23 -13.21
CA LYS A 148 14.71 -37.14 -12.68
C LYS A 148 15.74 -37.92 -13.50
N PHE A 149 15.37 -39.12 -13.95
CA PHE A 149 16.32 -40.10 -14.51
C PHE A 149 16.08 -40.44 -15.98
N TRP A 150 14.86 -40.29 -16.49
CA TRP A 150 14.46 -40.71 -17.86
C TRP A 150 13.91 -39.57 -18.71
N HIS A 151 14.14 -38.32 -18.30
CA HIS A 151 13.76 -37.12 -19.06
C HIS A 151 12.26 -37.05 -19.43
N PHE A 152 11.38 -37.51 -18.54
CA PHE A 152 9.94 -37.33 -18.73
C PHE A 152 9.55 -35.84 -18.69
N PRO A 153 8.49 -35.44 -19.43
CA PRO A 153 8.07 -34.05 -19.47
C PRO A 153 7.44 -33.61 -18.14
N LEU A 154 7.48 -32.31 -17.88
CA LEU A 154 6.82 -31.64 -16.76
C LEU A 154 6.01 -30.44 -17.26
N TYR A 155 4.89 -30.15 -16.61
CA TYR A 155 3.95 -29.10 -17.00
C TYR A 155 3.80 -28.11 -15.85
N SER A 156 4.57 -27.01 -15.91
CA SER A 156 4.63 -26.02 -14.84
C SER A 156 3.54 -24.97 -14.99
N THR A 157 2.95 -24.54 -13.87
CA THR A 157 2.03 -23.40 -13.80
C THR A 157 2.58 -22.30 -12.90
N MET A 158 3.91 -22.24 -12.73
CA MET A 158 4.56 -21.29 -11.81
C MET A 158 4.66 -19.86 -12.37
N ASN A 159 4.51 -19.66 -13.68
CA ASN A 159 4.39 -18.34 -14.30
C ASN A 159 3.39 -18.37 -15.47
N ARG A 160 3.05 -17.18 -15.99
CA ARG A 160 2.06 -17.01 -17.05
C ARG A 160 2.42 -17.75 -18.33
N GLU A 161 3.67 -17.69 -18.76
CA GLU A 161 4.12 -18.35 -19.98
C GLU A 161 4.07 -19.87 -19.86
N TYR A 162 4.51 -20.43 -18.73
CA TYR A 162 4.51 -21.87 -18.48
C TYR A 162 3.09 -22.41 -18.33
N SER A 163 2.16 -21.59 -17.80
CA SER A 163 0.75 -21.96 -17.64
C SER A 163 0.06 -22.33 -18.96
N LYS A 164 0.63 -21.99 -20.13
CA LYS A 164 0.14 -22.33 -21.48
C LYS A 164 0.17 -23.83 -21.79
N GLY A 165 0.73 -24.66 -20.91
CA GLY A 165 0.72 -26.12 -21.07
C GLY A 165 1.87 -26.65 -21.91
N GLN A 166 2.93 -25.86 -22.08
CA GLN A 166 4.15 -26.31 -22.75
C GLN A 166 4.81 -27.43 -21.92
N ALA A 167 5.28 -28.47 -22.62
CA ALA A 167 6.09 -29.51 -22.02
C ALA A 167 7.51 -28.98 -21.78
N PHE A 168 7.93 -28.97 -20.52
CA PHE A 168 9.29 -28.68 -20.09
C PHE A 168 10.00 -29.97 -19.68
N TYR A 169 11.32 -29.90 -19.55
CA TYR A 169 12.14 -31.01 -19.09
C TYR A 169 12.99 -30.57 -17.90
N LEU A 170 13.27 -31.49 -16.99
CA LEU A 170 14.02 -31.18 -15.78
C LEU A 170 15.49 -30.93 -16.13
N GLU A 171 15.96 -29.70 -15.89
CA GLU A 171 17.37 -29.34 -16.04
C GLU A 171 18.24 -29.92 -14.91
N ALA A 172 19.56 -29.94 -15.12
CA ALA A 172 20.51 -30.40 -14.11
C ALA A 172 20.39 -29.58 -12.81
N GLY A 173 20.16 -30.26 -11.68
CA GLY A 173 19.90 -29.61 -10.38
C GLY A 173 18.48 -29.08 -10.18
N GLY A 174 17.59 -29.25 -11.17
CA GLY A 174 16.18 -28.89 -11.09
C GLY A 174 15.41 -29.68 -10.04
N LYS A 175 14.34 -29.06 -9.52
CA LYS A 175 13.45 -29.65 -8.49
C LYS A 175 12.30 -30.42 -9.14
N VAL A 176 12.04 -31.63 -8.65
CA VAL A 176 11.02 -32.51 -9.22
C VAL A 176 9.61 -32.00 -8.88
N SER A 177 8.72 -31.95 -9.88
CA SER A 177 7.31 -31.54 -9.73
C SER A 177 6.32 -32.66 -10.07
N SER A 178 6.78 -33.77 -10.66
CA SER A 178 5.95 -34.87 -11.16
C SER A 178 4.81 -34.32 -12.03
N THR A 179 3.58 -34.77 -11.80
CA THR A 179 2.38 -34.35 -12.51
C THR A 179 1.81 -33.01 -11.99
N PHE A 180 2.44 -32.36 -11.02
CA PHE A 180 1.94 -31.14 -10.38
C PHE A 180 2.49 -29.89 -11.08
N GLY A 181 1.77 -28.77 -10.95
CA GLY A 181 2.14 -27.49 -11.57
C GLY A 181 3.39 -26.83 -10.98
N GLY A 182 3.93 -27.39 -9.89
CA GLY A 182 5.13 -26.91 -9.22
C GLY A 182 5.60 -27.89 -8.15
N HIS A 183 6.87 -27.80 -7.78
CA HIS A 183 7.49 -28.68 -6.78
C HIS A 183 6.91 -28.48 -5.37
N TYR A 184 6.47 -27.26 -5.02
CA TYR A 184 5.79 -26.98 -3.76
C TYR A 184 4.40 -27.63 -3.66
N ASP A 185 3.63 -27.65 -4.75
CA ASP A 185 2.33 -28.34 -4.82
C ASP A 185 2.50 -29.85 -4.57
N LEU A 186 3.48 -30.48 -5.24
CA LEU A 186 3.81 -31.89 -5.04
C LEU A 186 4.21 -32.18 -3.60
N ALA A 187 5.08 -31.33 -3.03
CA ALA A 187 5.53 -31.48 -1.65
C ALA A 187 4.37 -31.43 -0.66
N ALA A 188 3.43 -30.49 -0.83
CA ALA A 188 2.24 -30.37 0.01
C ALA A 188 1.27 -31.55 -0.14
N PHE A 189 1.13 -32.11 -1.35
CA PHE A 189 0.39 -33.37 -1.55
C PHE A 189 1.01 -34.52 -0.75
N LEU A 190 2.34 -34.68 -0.81
CA LEU A 190 3.05 -35.74 -0.08
C LEU A 190 2.91 -35.60 1.45
N VAL A 191 2.86 -34.37 1.99
CA VAL A 191 2.56 -34.11 3.41
C VAL A 191 1.19 -34.67 3.82
N ILE A 192 0.23 -34.78 2.90
CA ILE A 192 -1.08 -35.37 3.17
C ILE A 192 -1.03 -36.90 3.06
N VAL A 193 -0.55 -37.42 1.94
CA VAL A 193 -0.68 -38.86 1.65
C VAL A 193 0.32 -39.72 2.39
N LEU A 194 1.55 -39.26 2.65
CA LEU A 194 2.57 -40.12 3.28
C LEU A 194 2.20 -40.52 4.72
N PRO A 195 1.78 -39.61 5.63
CA PRO A 195 1.34 -40.00 6.97
C PRO A 195 0.12 -40.95 6.93
N LEU A 196 -0.76 -40.77 5.95
CA LEU A 196 -1.92 -41.65 5.74
C LEU A 196 -1.51 -43.07 5.31
N LEU A 197 -0.58 -43.18 4.35
CA LEU A 197 -0.03 -44.46 3.90
C LEU A 197 0.74 -45.17 5.01
N PHE A 198 1.53 -44.42 5.79
CA PHE A 198 2.21 -44.97 6.96
C PHE A 198 1.20 -45.55 7.96
N SER A 199 0.18 -44.78 8.36
CA SER A 199 -0.85 -45.27 9.27
C SER A 199 -1.59 -46.50 8.74
N PHE A 200 -1.93 -46.51 7.44
CA PHE A 200 -2.60 -47.63 6.80
C PHE A 200 -1.73 -48.89 6.71
N SER A 201 -0.43 -48.72 6.49
CA SER A 201 0.51 -49.85 6.47
C SER A 201 0.54 -50.59 7.82
N LEU A 202 0.53 -49.86 8.94
CA LEU A 202 0.59 -50.45 10.29
C LEU A 202 -0.59 -51.40 10.56
N VAL A 203 -1.77 -51.12 10.01
CA VAL A 203 -2.95 -52.01 10.13
C VAL A 203 -2.80 -53.30 9.31
N ASN A 204 -1.96 -53.29 8.28
CA ASN A 204 -1.67 -54.47 7.46
C ASN A 204 -0.41 -55.20 7.91
N PHE A 205 0.26 -54.76 8.99
CA PHE A 205 1.37 -55.50 9.61
C PHE A 205 0.81 -56.74 10.33
N GLY A 206 0.89 -57.90 9.69
CA GLY A 206 0.27 -59.14 10.15
C GLY A 206 1.13 -60.38 9.90
N ARG A 207 0.66 -61.54 10.38
CA ARG A 207 1.42 -62.82 10.34
C ARG A 207 1.28 -63.57 9.01
N THR A 208 0.36 -63.18 8.13
CA THR A 208 0.16 -63.87 6.85
C THR A 208 1.06 -63.30 5.75
N LYS A 209 1.53 -64.15 4.83
CA LYS A 209 2.37 -63.72 3.68
C LYS A 209 1.71 -62.59 2.87
N LYS A 210 0.39 -62.66 2.62
CA LYS A 210 -0.37 -61.62 1.91
C LYS A 210 -0.35 -60.27 2.64
N GLN A 211 -0.52 -60.27 3.97
CA GLN A 211 -0.48 -59.04 4.78
C GLN A 211 0.93 -58.43 4.78
N LEU A 212 1.97 -59.26 4.92
CA LEU A 212 3.37 -58.81 4.85
C LEU A 212 3.71 -58.21 3.49
N LEU A 213 3.24 -58.81 2.38
CA LEU A 213 3.44 -58.25 1.03
C LEU A 213 2.74 -56.90 0.86
N ILE A 214 1.50 -56.77 1.36
CA ILE A 214 0.78 -55.48 1.33
C ILE A 214 1.49 -54.44 2.20
N PHE A 215 1.93 -54.81 3.39
CA PHE A 215 2.72 -53.95 4.27
C PHE A 215 4.01 -53.47 3.60
N ALA A 216 4.77 -54.41 3.01
CA ALA A 216 6.02 -54.11 2.31
C ALA A 216 5.79 -53.17 1.12
N TRP A 217 4.76 -53.39 0.31
CA TRP A 217 4.43 -52.52 -0.81
C TRP A 217 4.00 -51.11 -0.36
N LEU A 218 3.19 -51.00 0.70
CA LEU A 218 2.79 -49.70 1.26
C LEU A 218 4.00 -48.95 1.84
N GLN A 219 4.89 -49.64 2.55
CA GLN A 219 6.11 -49.04 3.09
C GLN A 219 7.10 -48.64 2.01
N LEU A 220 7.27 -49.46 0.96
CA LEU A 220 8.08 -49.10 -0.20
C LEU A 220 7.53 -47.85 -0.88
N THR A 221 6.22 -47.79 -1.09
CA THR A 221 5.55 -46.62 -1.68
C THR A 221 5.73 -45.38 -0.81
N HIS A 222 5.61 -45.55 0.51
CA HIS A 222 5.84 -44.48 1.48
C HIS A 222 7.28 -43.96 1.43
N LEU A 223 8.29 -44.84 1.49
CA LEU A 223 9.70 -44.47 1.45
C LEU A 223 10.10 -43.85 0.10
N ALA A 224 9.60 -44.39 -1.02
CA ALA A 224 9.81 -43.81 -2.34
C ALA A 224 9.17 -42.41 -2.45
N GLY A 225 8.01 -42.21 -1.82
CA GLY A 225 7.39 -40.90 -1.72
C GLY A 225 8.14 -39.93 -0.79
N VAL A 226 8.80 -40.41 0.27
CA VAL A 226 9.71 -39.58 1.10
C VAL A 226 10.93 -39.15 0.29
N TRP A 227 11.51 -40.05 -0.52
CA TRP A 227 12.55 -39.69 -1.47
C TRP A 227 12.06 -38.60 -2.44
N LEU A 228 10.87 -38.77 -3.02
CA LEU A 228 10.29 -37.77 -3.90
C LEU A 228 10.08 -36.42 -3.18
N LEU A 229 9.65 -36.43 -1.92
CA LEU A 229 9.51 -35.23 -1.11
C LEU A 229 10.85 -34.51 -0.95
N THR A 230 11.95 -35.24 -0.74
CA THR A 230 13.29 -34.64 -0.68
C THR A 230 13.73 -34.03 -2.02
N GLU A 231 13.39 -34.66 -3.14
CA GLU A 231 13.68 -34.14 -4.49
C GLU A 231 12.88 -32.88 -4.87
N THR A 232 11.79 -32.58 -4.15
CA THR A 232 11.09 -31.29 -4.33
C THR A 232 11.90 -30.09 -3.80
N GLY A 233 12.89 -30.33 -2.93
CA GLY A 233 13.67 -29.27 -2.28
C GLY A 233 12.87 -28.41 -1.28
N SER A 234 11.64 -28.78 -0.92
CA SER A 234 10.80 -28.03 0.02
C SER A 234 11.10 -28.38 1.48
N LYS A 235 11.91 -27.53 2.14
CA LYS A 235 12.30 -27.72 3.55
C LYS A 235 11.12 -27.65 4.51
N THR A 236 10.19 -26.74 4.28
CA THR A 236 9.00 -26.55 5.13
C THR A 236 8.05 -27.74 5.04
N ALA A 237 7.87 -28.30 3.84
CA ALA A 237 7.07 -29.50 3.65
C ALA A 237 7.71 -30.73 4.31
N LEU A 238 9.05 -30.86 4.27
CA LEU A 238 9.74 -31.94 4.98
C LEU A 238 9.52 -31.85 6.50
N VAL A 239 9.67 -30.66 7.09
CA VAL A 239 9.40 -30.43 8.52
C VAL A 239 7.94 -30.74 8.85
N ALA A 240 7.00 -30.23 8.05
CA ALA A 240 5.57 -30.50 8.20
C ALA A 240 5.24 -32.01 8.16
N TYR A 241 5.85 -32.75 7.24
CA TYR A 241 5.72 -34.20 7.16
C TYR A 241 6.26 -34.91 8.41
N LEU A 242 7.42 -34.50 8.94
CA LEU A 242 7.97 -35.08 10.17
C LEU A 242 7.04 -34.87 11.37
N PHE A 243 6.45 -33.68 11.52
CA PHE A 243 5.44 -33.42 12.55
C PHE A 243 4.19 -34.28 12.34
N ALA A 244 3.71 -34.42 11.09
CA ALA A 244 2.58 -35.29 10.77
C ALA A 244 2.86 -36.75 11.13
N LEU A 245 4.05 -37.26 10.80
CA LEU A 245 4.49 -38.61 11.12
C LEU A 245 4.61 -38.82 12.63
N ALA A 246 5.11 -37.83 13.37
CA ALA A 246 5.15 -37.87 14.84
C ALA A 246 3.75 -37.98 15.44
N VAL A 247 2.78 -37.21 14.94
CA VAL A 247 1.36 -37.31 15.36
C VAL A 247 0.80 -38.70 15.06
N VAL A 248 1.01 -39.24 13.85
CA VAL A 248 0.56 -40.59 13.49
C VAL A 248 1.17 -41.64 14.41
N THR A 249 2.45 -41.52 14.71
CA THR A 249 3.19 -42.47 15.55
C THR A 249 2.69 -42.43 16.99
N VAL A 250 2.59 -41.24 17.59
CA VAL A 250 2.07 -41.04 18.96
C VAL A 250 0.66 -41.59 19.09
N LEU A 251 -0.25 -41.23 18.18
CA LEU A 251 -1.64 -41.71 18.22
C LEU A 251 -1.73 -43.23 17.99
N SER A 252 -0.88 -43.81 17.13
CA SER A 252 -0.85 -45.25 16.90
C SER A 252 -0.34 -46.02 18.12
N ILE A 253 0.73 -45.54 18.76
CA ILE A 253 1.31 -46.15 19.98
C ILE A 253 0.34 -46.04 21.16
N GLN A 254 -0.38 -44.92 21.29
CA GLN A 254 -1.41 -44.75 22.33
C GLN A 254 -2.54 -45.79 22.26
N ARG A 255 -2.73 -46.46 21.11
CA ARG A 255 -3.71 -47.54 20.96
C ARG A 255 -3.22 -48.90 21.44
N ILE A 256 -1.94 -49.05 21.73
CA ILE A 256 -1.38 -50.31 22.22
C ILE A 256 -1.79 -50.50 23.68
N VAL A 257 -2.52 -51.59 23.93
CA VAL A 257 -3.09 -51.91 25.25
C VAL A 257 -2.00 -52.29 26.26
N ASP A 258 -0.98 -53.03 25.81
CA ASP A 258 0.14 -53.44 26.66
C ASP A 258 1.03 -52.23 27.01
N LYS A 259 1.03 -51.85 28.29
CA LYS A 259 1.78 -50.70 28.80
C LYS A 259 3.30 -50.85 28.62
N ARG A 260 3.85 -52.07 28.67
CA ARG A 260 5.30 -52.33 28.53
C ARG A 260 5.73 -52.17 27.07
N VAL A 261 4.99 -52.78 26.14
CA VAL A 261 5.22 -52.64 24.70
C VAL A 261 5.04 -51.19 24.27
N ARG A 262 4.00 -50.52 24.80
CA ARG A 262 3.77 -49.10 24.59
C ARG A 262 4.95 -48.26 25.06
N LEU A 263 5.48 -48.50 26.27
CA LEU A 263 6.64 -47.78 26.80
C LEU A 263 7.88 -47.98 25.93
N TRP A 264 8.16 -49.22 25.53
CA TRP A 264 9.28 -49.55 24.63
C TRP A 264 9.17 -48.84 23.29
N LEU A 265 7.99 -48.90 22.65
CA LEU A 265 7.77 -48.25 21.37
C LEU A 265 7.77 -46.73 21.48
N THR A 266 7.29 -46.13 22.59
CA THR A 266 7.45 -44.69 22.82
C THR A 266 8.92 -44.31 22.94
N SER A 267 9.73 -45.06 23.68
CA SER A 267 11.16 -44.79 23.82
C SER A 267 11.89 -44.96 22.50
N ALA A 268 11.58 -46.00 21.73
CA ALA A 268 12.13 -46.22 20.38
C ALA A 268 11.72 -45.12 19.40
N ALA A 269 10.46 -44.67 19.43
CA ALA A 269 9.97 -43.57 18.61
C ALA A 269 10.69 -42.26 18.95
N ILE A 270 10.80 -41.91 20.24
CA ILE A 270 11.54 -40.72 20.69
C ILE A 270 13.00 -40.80 20.23
N PHE A 271 13.66 -41.94 20.41
CA PHE A 271 15.03 -42.14 19.95
C PHE A 271 15.16 -41.97 18.43
N SER A 272 14.24 -42.54 17.65
CA SER A 272 14.23 -42.41 16.19
C SER A 272 14.01 -40.97 15.72
N VAL A 273 13.12 -40.22 16.38
CA VAL A 273 12.87 -38.81 16.08
C VAL A 273 14.09 -37.98 16.43
N SER A 274 14.69 -38.20 17.60
CA SER A 274 15.93 -37.53 18.01
C SER A 274 17.08 -37.82 17.06
N LEU A 275 17.22 -39.07 16.59
CA LEU A 275 18.23 -39.47 15.61
C LEU A 275 17.97 -38.86 14.24
N MET A 276 16.71 -38.80 13.78
CA MET A 276 16.34 -38.13 12.53
C MET A 276 16.54 -36.62 12.62
N LEU A 277 16.24 -36.00 13.76
CA LEU A 277 16.49 -34.58 14.00
C LEU A 277 17.99 -34.29 14.01
N LEU A 278 18.79 -35.15 14.65
CA LEU A 278 20.25 -35.06 14.67
C LEU A 278 20.83 -35.26 13.25
N GLY A 279 20.34 -36.27 12.52
CA GLY A 279 20.70 -36.52 11.12
C GLY A 279 20.30 -35.38 10.19
N PHE A 280 19.15 -34.75 10.43
CA PHE A 280 18.73 -33.54 9.74
C PHE A 280 19.66 -32.36 10.04
N LEU A 281 20.10 -32.19 11.29
CA LEU A 281 21.06 -31.16 11.67
C LEU A 281 22.47 -31.41 11.12
N THR A 282 22.84 -32.66 10.82
CA THR A 282 24.16 -33.01 10.25
C THR A 282 24.18 -33.02 8.72
N LEU A 283 23.15 -33.58 8.05
CA LEU A 283 23.06 -33.66 6.59
C LEU A 283 22.83 -32.30 5.92
N PHE A 284 22.21 -31.34 6.62
CA PHE A 284 21.89 -30.03 6.05
C PHE A 284 22.89 -28.90 6.38
N GLY A 285 24.07 -29.27 6.91
CA GLY A 285 25.32 -28.52 6.74
C GLY A 285 25.52 -27.26 7.61
N THR A 286 26.81 -26.97 7.86
CA THR A 286 27.36 -25.81 8.59
C THR A 286 26.70 -24.47 8.28
N LYS A 287 26.17 -24.27 7.07
CA LYS A 287 25.42 -23.06 6.66
C LYS A 287 24.09 -22.88 7.39
N ILE A 288 23.37 -23.94 7.77
CA ILE A 288 22.11 -23.81 8.54
C ILE A 288 22.41 -23.55 10.02
N LYS A 289 23.47 -24.16 10.58
CA LYS A 289 23.92 -23.84 11.94
C LYS A 289 24.33 -22.38 12.05
N ALA A 290 25.12 -21.86 11.10
CA ALA A 290 25.46 -20.45 11.00
C ALA A 290 24.21 -19.56 10.89
N ARG A 291 23.27 -19.87 9.99
CA ARG A 291 22.02 -19.09 9.85
C ARG A 291 21.09 -19.16 11.07
N PHE A 292 21.04 -20.27 11.79
CA PHE A 292 20.25 -20.39 13.03
C PHE A 292 20.91 -19.67 14.19
N SER A 293 22.24 -19.75 14.33
CA SER A 293 22.96 -18.93 15.29
C SER A 293 22.80 -17.45 14.96
N ASP A 294 22.93 -17.07 13.70
CA ASP A 294 22.76 -15.70 13.23
C ASP A 294 21.33 -15.20 13.44
N LEU A 295 20.30 -16.04 13.23
CA LEU A 295 18.91 -15.71 13.54
C LEU A 295 18.68 -15.53 15.05
N PHE A 296 19.28 -16.39 15.89
CA PHE A 296 19.18 -16.28 17.35
C PHE A 296 19.92 -15.04 17.88
N TYR A 297 21.11 -14.76 17.35
CA TYR A 297 21.87 -13.55 17.66
C TYR A 297 21.23 -12.28 17.06
N ALA A 298 20.57 -12.36 15.91
CA ALA A 298 19.80 -11.27 15.30
C ALA A 298 18.59 -10.83 16.14
N ILE A 299 17.93 -11.79 16.77
CA ILE A 299 16.78 -11.55 17.63
C ILE A 299 17.24 -10.93 18.97
N LEU A 300 18.49 -11.18 19.38
CA LEU A 300 19.05 -10.72 20.67
C LEU A 300 19.99 -9.51 20.57
N GLN A 301 20.54 -9.20 19.39
CA GLN A 301 21.44 -8.07 19.16
C GLN A 301 21.12 -7.33 17.85
N THR A 302 20.89 -6.02 17.97
CA THR A 302 20.77 -5.05 16.87
C THR A 302 22.14 -4.69 16.29
N LYS A 303 22.99 -5.67 15.98
CA LYS A 303 24.28 -5.40 15.31
C LYS A 303 24.09 -5.49 13.79
N GLU A 304 24.66 -4.51 13.08
CA GLU A 304 24.82 -4.55 11.62
C GLU A 304 25.48 -5.87 11.22
N ASN A 305 24.82 -6.61 10.32
CA ASN A 305 25.27 -7.93 9.91
C ASN A 305 26.26 -7.78 8.76
N ALA A 306 27.30 -8.59 8.76
CA ALA A 306 28.17 -8.79 7.60
C ALA A 306 27.33 -9.14 6.36
N GLY A 307 27.74 -8.62 5.20
CA GLY A 307 27.10 -8.88 3.92
C GLY A 307 26.99 -10.39 3.63
N PRO A 308 25.93 -10.84 2.95
CA PRO A 308 25.72 -12.25 2.71
C PRO A 308 26.83 -12.88 1.85
N VAL A 309 27.06 -14.17 2.08
CA VAL A 309 28.08 -15.02 1.43
C VAL A 309 27.95 -15.08 -0.10
N ASP A 310 26.78 -14.73 -0.63
CA ASP A 310 26.47 -14.78 -2.06
C ASP A 310 26.83 -13.46 -2.79
N LEU A 311 27.23 -12.42 -2.06
CA LEU A 311 27.74 -11.16 -2.60
C LEU A 311 29.27 -11.15 -2.55
N VAL A 312 29.88 -10.57 -3.59
CA VAL A 312 31.25 -10.06 -3.47
C VAL A 312 31.17 -8.84 -2.56
N GLY A 313 32.10 -8.70 -1.61
CA GLY A 313 32.04 -7.72 -0.51
C GLY A 313 31.51 -6.32 -0.88
N ASP A 314 30.87 -5.65 0.08
CA ASP A 314 30.18 -4.36 -0.06
C ASP A 314 28.91 -4.35 -0.94
N GLY A 315 28.29 -5.51 -1.10
CA GLY A 315 26.95 -5.60 -1.69
C GLY A 315 26.94 -5.68 -3.21
N TYR A 316 27.94 -6.28 -3.83
CA TYR A 316 28.03 -6.46 -5.29
C TYR A 316 27.73 -7.90 -5.72
N GLU A 317 27.09 -8.07 -6.89
CA GLU A 317 26.76 -9.36 -7.50
C GLU A 317 27.28 -9.45 -8.95
N TRP A 318 27.61 -10.65 -9.39
CA TRP A 318 27.98 -10.89 -10.79
C TRP A 318 26.72 -11.01 -11.65
N LYS A 319 26.48 -10.06 -12.57
CA LYS A 319 25.44 -10.17 -13.60
C LYS A 319 26.04 -10.59 -14.94
N SER A 320 25.32 -11.45 -15.64
CA SER A 320 25.72 -11.91 -16.98
C SER A 320 24.90 -11.17 -18.03
N HIS A 321 25.58 -10.44 -18.91
CA HIS A 321 24.97 -9.75 -20.05
C HIS A 321 25.24 -10.56 -21.31
N THR A 322 24.18 -10.85 -22.06
CA THR A 322 24.30 -11.56 -23.34
C THR A 322 24.06 -10.57 -24.46
N THR A 323 25.11 -10.23 -25.19
CA THR A 323 25.03 -9.38 -26.39
C THR A 323 25.18 -10.27 -27.62
N THR A 324 24.30 -10.07 -28.59
CA THR A 324 24.40 -10.74 -29.90
C THR A 324 24.93 -9.71 -30.89
N SER A 325 26.09 -9.98 -31.48
CA SER A 325 26.67 -9.12 -32.51
C SER A 325 25.79 -9.16 -33.78
N PRO A 326 25.90 -8.16 -34.69
CA PRO A 326 25.16 -8.15 -35.97
C PRO A 326 25.38 -9.41 -36.84
N ASP A 327 26.50 -10.10 -36.62
CA ASP A 327 26.96 -11.35 -37.22
C ASP A 327 26.45 -12.62 -36.50
N GLY A 328 25.58 -12.47 -35.49
CA GLY A 328 24.90 -13.57 -34.80
C GLY A 328 25.72 -14.26 -33.72
N VAL A 329 26.89 -13.72 -33.35
CA VAL A 329 27.73 -14.28 -32.29
C VAL A 329 27.20 -13.84 -30.93
N VAL A 330 26.82 -14.81 -30.11
CA VAL A 330 26.31 -14.60 -28.75
C VAL A 330 27.49 -14.52 -27.79
N THR A 331 27.78 -13.32 -27.28
CA THR A 331 28.84 -13.09 -26.29
C THR A 331 28.22 -12.88 -24.92
N THR A 332 28.60 -13.70 -23.94
CA THR A 332 28.17 -13.56 -22.54
C THR A 332 29.30 -12.93 -21.73
N THR A 333 29.13 -11.68 -21.32
CA THR A 333 30.06 -10.99 -20.41
C THR A 333 29.54 -11.04 -18.98
N ARG A 334 30.44 -11.21 -18.00
CA ARG A 334 30.09 -11.11 -16.57
C ARG A 334 30.62 -9.79 -16.02
N GLU A 335 29.71 -8.97 -15.49
CA GLU A 335 30.01 -7.68 -14.88
C GLU A 335 29.65 -7.71 -13.40
N LEU A 336 30.47 -7.05 -12.58
CA LEU A 336 30.24 -6.94 -11.16
C LEU A 336 29.43 -5.66 -10.89
N GLU A 337 28.17 -5.82 -10.51
CA GLU A 337 27.24 -4.71 -10.29
C GLU A 337 26.79 -4.63 -8.83
N LYS A 338 26.46 -3.43 -8.34
CA LYS A 338 25.89 -3.28 -7.00
C LYS A 338 24.51 -3.95 -6.94
N SER A 339 24.33 -4.82 -5.97
CA SER A 339 23.09 -5.53 -5.71
C SER A 339 21.97 -4.55 -5.42
N ILE A 340 20.86 -4.73 -6.13
CA ILE A 340 19.59 -4.00 -5.93
C ILE A 340 18.65 -4.76 -4.98
N TRP A 341 19.10 -5.88 -4.41
CA TRP A 341 18.29 -6.70 -3.50
C TRP A 341 18.10 -6.00 -2.15
N SER A 342 16.93 -6.19 -1.55
CA SER A 342 16.61 -5.66 -0.23
C SER A 342 17.51 -6.26 0.86
N PRO A 343 17.69 -5.58 2.01
CA PRO A 343 18.43 -6.13 3.15
C PRO A 343 17.92 -7.50 3.61
N ASN A 344 16.60 -7.74 3.54
CA ASN A 344 16.01 -9.04 3.90
C ASN A 344 16.30 -10.11 2.85
N ALA A 345 16.27 -9.79 1.55
CA ALA A 345 16.65 -10.73 0.49
C ALA A 345 18.14 -11.10 0.59
N LEU A 346 18.99 -10.14 0.92
CA LEU A 346 20.41 -10.36 1.18
C LEU A 346 20.61 -11.25 2.42
N ARG A 347 19.96 -10.95 3.54
CA ARG A 347 20.13 -11.67 4.81
C ARG A 347 19.54 -13.08 4.81
N TYR A 348 18.33 -13.25 4.27
CA TYR A 348 17.54 -14.48 4.40
C TYR A 348 17.38 -15.25 3.07
N GLY A 349 17.86 -14.69 1.96
CA GLY A 349 17.67 -15.19 0.59
C GLY A 349 16.39 -14.64 -0.06
N ILE A 350 16.39 -14.57 -1.40
CA ILE A 350 15.34 -13.95 -2.23
C ILE A 350 13.92 -14.38 -1.83
N SER A 351 13.69 -15.68 -1.65
CA SER A 351 12.35 -16.20 -1.34
C SER A 351 11.82 -15.73 0.02
N MET A 352 12.68 -15.59 1.03
CA MET A 352 12.28 -15.04 2.33
C MET A 352 12.23 -13.50 2.30
N GLY A 353 13.13 -12.85 1.56
CA GLY A 353 13.10 -11.41 1.30
C GLY A 353 11.77 -10.98 0.71
N ILE A 354 11.34 -11.58 -0.41
CA ILE A 354 10.04 -11.28 -1.04
C ILE A 354 8.88 -11.42 -0.05
N ARG A 355 8.86 -12.46 0.80
CA ARG A 355 7.83 -12.62 1.83
C ARG A 355 7.81 -11.49 2.84
N LEU A 356 8.98 -11.16 3.40
CA LEU A 356 9.13 -10.15 4.45
C LEU A 356 8.97 -8.72 3.94
N ASP A 357 9.36 -8.46 2.70
CA ASP A 357 9.38 -7.12 2.11
C ASP A 357 8.07 -6.79 1.39
N THR A 358 7.41 -7.80 0.81
CA THR A 358 6.24 -7.57 -0.07
C THR A 358 5.02 -8.39 0.34
N LEU A 359 5.07 -9.72 0.32
CA LEU A 359 3.86 -10.54 0.38
C LEU A 359 3.16 -10.50 1.74
N TRP A 360 3.90 -10.71 2.83
CA TRP A 360 3.31 -10.71 4.17
C TRP A 360 2.89 -9.31 4.62
N PRO A 361 3.68 -8.24 4.38
CA PRO A 361 3.21 -6.87 4.61
C PRO A 361 1.93 -6.54 3.84
N GLN A 362 1.82 -6.93 2.57
CA GLN A 362 0.60 -6.68 1.78
C GLN A 362 -0.60 -7.47 2.30
N ALA A 363 -0.42 -8.73 2.73
CA ALA A 363 -1.48 -9.51 3.34
C ALA A 363 -1.96 -8.90 4.67
N ILE A 364 -1.03 -8.41 5.49
CA ILE A 364 -1.34 -7.69 6.74
C ILE A 364 -2.06 -6.37 6.42
N LYS A 365 -1.66 -5.64 5.38
CA LYS A 365 -2.37 -4.44 4.90
C LYS A 365 -3.78 -4.78 4.41
N GLY A 366 -3.96 -5.92 3.75
CA GLY A 366 -5.27 -6.44 3.35
C GLY A 366 -6.19 -6.68 4.56
N LEU A 367 -5.63 -7.22 5.65
CA LEU A 367 -6.36 -7.40 6.91
C LEU A 367 -6.66 -6.05 7.58
N SER A 368 -5.71 -5.11 7.57
CA SER A 368 -5.89 -3.81 8.21
C SER A 368 -6.87 -2.89 7.47
N ASN A 369 -7.10 -3.10 6.17
CA ASN A 369 -8.17 -2.44 5.42
C ASN A 369 -9.55 -2.74 6.04
N ASN A 370 -9.82 -3.99 6.42
CA ASN A 370 -11.00 -4.38 7.17
C ASN A 370 -10.73 -5.68 7.96
N PRO A 371 -10.58 -5.63 9.29
CA PRO A 371 -10.24 -6.81 10.09
C PRO A 371 -11.29 -7.93 10.05
N LEU A 372 -12.58 -7.60 9.84
CA LEU A 372 -13.64 -8.61 9.82
C LEU A 372 -13.72 -9.35 8.50
N PHE A 373 -13.65 -8.64 7.38
CA PHE A 373 -13.92 -9.17 6.04
C PHE A 373 -12.74 -9.12 5.09
N GLY A 374 -11.60 -8.55 5.50
CA GLY A 374 -10.43 -8.38 4.66
C GLY A 374 -10.65 -7.40 3.51
N SER A 375 -9.78 -7.48 2.52
CA SER A 375 -9.76 -6.59 1.37
C SER A 375 -10.43 -7.16 0.11
N GLY A 376 -11.02 -8.36 0.18
CA GLY A 376 -11.54 -9.08 -0.98
C GLY A 376 -10.53 -10.10 -1.53
N TYR A 377 -11.02 -11.07 -2.31
CA TYR A 377 -10.15 -12.08 -2.92
C TYR A 377 -9.28 -11.49 -4.06
N GLY A 378 -8.04 -11.96 -4.19
CA GLY A 378 -7.18 -11.62 -5.33
C GLY A 378 -6.62 -10.19 -5.32
N THR A 379 -6.56 -9.56 -4.14
CA THR A 379 -6.13 -8.16 -3.95
C THR A 379 -4.76 -8.02 -3.28
N LEU A 380 -4.18 -9.11 -2.75
CA LEU A 380 -3.04 -9.04 -1.83
C LEU A 380 -1.67 -8.91 -2.48
N SER A 381 -1.59 -8.99 -3.81
CA SER A 381 -0.33 -8.79 -4.55
C SER A 381 -0.25 -7.44 -5.26
N LYS A 382 -1.24 -6.56 -5.06
CA LYS A 382 -1.33 -5.25 -5.71
C LYS A 382 -0.61 -4.17 -4.90
N LEU A 383 0.17 -3.32 -5.59
CA LEU A 383 0.71 -2.08 -5.00
C LEU A 383 -0.35 -0.98 -4.94
N GLU A 384 -1.20 -0.91 -5.96
CA GLU A 384 -2.30 0.05 -6.09
C GLU A 384 -3.61 -0.67 -6.42
N ASN A 385 -4.74 -0.10 -6.00
CA ASN A 385 -6.04 -0.76 -6.17
C ASN A 385 -6.38 -1.02 -7.65
N ALA A 386 -6.00 -0.08 -8.54
CA ALA A 386 -6.20 -0.15 -9.99
C ALA A 386 -5.24 -1.12 -10.71
N GLN A 387 -4.16 -1.56 -10.05
CA GLN A 387 -3.20 -2.46 -10.68
C GLN A 387 -3.81 -3.85 -10.90
N PHE A 388 -3.78 -4.34 -12.14
CA PHE A 388 -4.08 -5.73 -12.45
C PHE A 388 -2.82 -6.59 -12.28
N THR A 389 -2.89 -7.60 -11.42
CA THR A 389 -1.78 -8.53 -11.21
C THR A 389 -2.09 -9.88 -11.85
N GLU A 390 -1.15 -10.36 -12.67
CA GLU A 390 -1.30 -11.61 -13.43
C GLU A 390 -1.32 -12.85 -12.55
N ALA A 391 -0.55 -12.83 -11.46
CA ALA A 391 -0.42 -13.89 -10.47
C ALA A 391 -0.65 -13.34 -9.06
N ASP A 392 -1.10 -14.22 -8.16
CA ASP A 392 -1.42 -13.84 -6.78
C ASP A 392 -1.01 -14.98 -5.84
N SER A 393 0.05 -14.75 -5.06
CA SER A 393 0.54 -15.64 -4.01
C SER A 393 0.88 -14.82 -2.78
N THR A 394 0.62 -15.37 -1.60
CA THR A 394 1.07 -14.80 -0.32
C THR A 394 2.21 -15.63 0.29
N ASP A 395 2.38 -16.88 -0.17
CA ASP A 395 3.26 -17.87 0.43
C ASP A 395 3.04 -17.97 1.96
N ASN A 396 1.78 -17.87 2.38
CA ASN A 396 1.31 -18.03 3.75
C ASN A 396 -0.22 -18.03 3.71
N ASN A 397 -0.82 -19.21 3.79
CA ASN A 397 -2.25 -19.36 3.58
C ASN A 397 -3.08 -18.73 4.72
N TYR A 398 -2.50 -18.58 5.92
CA TYR A 398 -3.15 -17.92 7.06
C TYR A 398 -3.26 -16.42 6.81
N LEU A 399 -2.14 -15.78 6.46
CA LEU A 399 -2.11 -14.36 6.10
C LEU A 399 -2.96 -14.09 4.87
N ARG A 400 -2.94 -14.99 3.87
CA ARG A 400 -3.82 -14.90 2.71
C ARG A 400 -5.29 -14.86 3.11
N THR A 401 -5.73 -15.84 3.91
CA THR A 401 -7.14 -15.93 4.33
C THR A 401 -7.55 -14.71 5.16
N LEU A 402 -6.69 -14.25 6.07
CA LEU A 402 -6.91 -13.04 6.86
C LEU A 402 -6.97 -11.79 5.99
N GLY A 403 -6.05 -11.63 5.04
CA GLY A 403 -5.99 -10.47 4.17
C GLY A 403 -7.13 -10.40 3.16
N GLU A 404 -7.53 -11.54 2.59
CA GLU A 404 -8.60 -11.61 1.60
C GLU A 404 -9.98 -11.56 2.26
N THR A 405 -10.20 -12.35 3.33
CA THR A 405 -11.55 -12.59 3.89
C THR A 405 -11.72 -12.21 5.36
N GLY A 406 -10.68 -11.65 5.99
CA GLY A 406 -10.71 -11.19 7.38
C GLY A 406 -10.90 -12.31 8.41
N LEU A 407 -11.18 -11.90 9.64
CA LEU A 407 -11.44 -12.81 10.76
C LEU A 407 -12.64 -13.74 10.51
N VAL A 408 -13.68 -13.27 9.81
CA VAL A 408 -14.87 -14.08 9.53
C VAL A 408 -14.51 -15.26 8.64
N GLY A 409 -13.85 -15.00 7.51
CA GLY A 409 -13.42 -16.08 6.61
C GLY A 409 -12.38 -17.00 7.25
N PHE A 410 -11.44 -16.43 8.01
CA PHE A 410 -10.43 -17.20 8.75
C PHE A 410 -11.04 -18.17 9.77
N ILE A 411 -11.93 -17.68 10.64
CA ILE A 411 -12.59 -18.48 11.66
C ILE A 411 -13.47 -19.55 11.01
N CYS A 412 -14.17 -19.23 9.93
CA CYS A 412 -15.03 -20.21 9.26
C CYS A 412 -14.21 -21.31 8.56
N PHE A 413 -13.16 -20.94 7.82
CA PHE A 413 -12.34 -21.88 7.07
C PHE A 413 -11.51 -22.80 7.99
N TYR A 414 -10.66 -22.21 8.84
CA TYR A 414 -9.82 -22.98 9.75
C TYR A 414 -10.63 -23.59 10.90
N GLY A 415 -11.70 -22.93 11.34
CA GLY A 415 -12.63 -23.51 12.32
C GLY A 415 -13.29 -24.78 11.80
N PHE A 416 -13.61 -24.88 10.51
CA PHE A 416 -14.14 -26.12 9.94
C PHE A 416 -13.09 -27.24 9.91
N ILE A 417 -11.83 -26.93 9.59
CA ILE A 417 -10.72 -27.89 9.67
C ILE A 417 -10.55 -28.40 11.11
N LEU A 418 -10.43 -27.47 12.08
CA LEU A 418 -10.24 -27.81 13.49
C LEU A 418 -11.44 -28.56 14.07
N LEU A 419 -12.65 -28.20 13.67
CA LEU A 419 -13.86 -28.94 14.04
C LEU A 419 -13.81 -30.37 13.50
N SER A 420 -13.48 -30.55 12.23
CA SER A 420 -13.37 -31.87 11.60
C SER A 420 -12.36 -32.75 12.34
N MET A 421 -11.17 -32.22 12.65
CA MET A 421 -10.17 -32.90 13.46
C MET A 421 -10.68 -33.24 14.86
N ARG A 422 -11.40 -32.32 15.53
CA ARG A 422 -11.95 -32.54 16.86
C ARG A 422 -12.99 -33.67 16.87
N LEU A 423 -13.88 -33.73 15.88
CA LEU A 423 -14.89 -34.80 15.76
C LEU A 423 -14.23 -36.16 15.50
N VAL A 424 -13.23 -36.21 14.63
CA VAL A 424 -12.48 -37.45 14.36
C VAL A 424 -11.70 -37.90 15.60
N LYS A 425 -11.01 -37.00 16.29
CA LYS A 425 -10.27 -37.32 17.52
C LYS A 425 -11.19 -37.83 18.63
N ARG A 426 -12.37 -37.22 18.80
CA ARG A 426 -13.36 -37.64 19.81
C ARG A 426 -13.84 -39.08 19.59
N ASN A 427 -14.07 -39.45 18.33
CA ASN A 427 -14.57 -40.78 17.97
C ASN A 427 -13.46 -41.81 17.73
N LEU A 428 -12.18 -41.40 17.76
CA LEU A 428 -11.05 -42.25 17.42
C LEU A 428 -10.99 -43.53 18.25
N SER A 429 -11.28 -43.47 19.55
CA SER A 429 -11.23 -44.62 20.46
C SER A 429 -12.18 -45.75 20.05
N GLN A 430 -13.31 -45.41 19.42
CA GLN A 430 -14.33 -46.38 18.97
C GLN A 430 -13.97 -47.04 17.63
N GLN A 431 -13.06 -46.45 16.86
CA GLN A 431 -12.68 -46.95 15.54
C GLN A 431 -11.63 -48.06 15.63
N THR A 432 -11.67 -49.04 14.73
CA THR A 432 -10.68 -50.14 14.67
C THR A 432 -10.25 -50.47 13.23
N GLY A 433 -9.06 -51.04 13.09
CA GLY A 433 -8.48 -51.43 11.80
C GLY A 433 -8.43 -50.25 10.82
N VAL A 434 -8.96 -50.43 9.61
CA VAL A 434 -8.91 -49.43 8.53
C VAL A 434 -9.46 -48.06 8.94
N LEU A 435 -10.54 -48.00 9.73
CA LEU A 435 -11.14 -46.72 10.16
C LEU A 435 -10.24 -45.99 11.17
N ALA A 436 -9.56 -46.73 12.05
CA ALA A 436 -8.56 -46.16 12.95
C ALA A 436 -7.35 -45.62 12.17
N ALA A 437 -6.85 -46.37 11.19
CA ALA A 437 -5.78 -45.92 10.30
C ALA A 437 -6.16 -44.65 9.53
N LEU A 438 -7.34 -44.63 8.91
CA LEU A 438 -7.86 -43.45 8.21
C LEU A 438 -7.94 -42.24 9.15
N SER A 439 -8.47 -42.42 10.35
CA SER A 439 -8.63 -41.35 11.35
C SER A 439 -7.28 -40.80 11.83
N ILE A 440 -6.33 -41.67 12.18
CA ILE A 440 -5.00 -41.28 12.65
C ILE A 440 -4.21 -40.61 11.52
N GLY A 441 -4.20 -41.21 10.34
CA GLY A 441 -3.57 -40.67 9.14
C GLY A 441 -4.13 -39.30 8.77
N TYR A 442 -5.45 -39.13 8.79
CA TYR A 442 -6.11 -37.83 8.58
C TYR A 442 -5.71 -36.77 9.61
N LEU A 443 -5.66 -37.12 10.91
CA LEU A 443 -5.23 -36.19 11.95
C LEU A 443 -3.78 -35.75 11.76
N GLY A 444 -2.88 -36.68 11.46
CA GLY A 444 -1.47 -36.38 11.14
C GLY A 444 -1.34 -35.51 9.90
N ALA A 445 -1.98 -35.90 8.80
CA ALA A 445 -2.00 -35.15 7.54
C ALA A 445 -2.52 -33.71 7.72
N SER A 446 -3.58 -33.53 8.51
CA SER A 446 -4.16 -32.21 8.80
C SER A 446 -3.18 -31.34 9.59
N VAL A 447 -2.52 -31.88 10.62
CA VAL A 447 -1.49 -31.14 11.38
C VAL A 447 -0.32 -30.76 10.47
N GLY A 448 0.19 -31.70 9.67
CA GLY A 448 1.27 -31.42 8.72
C GLY A 448 0.90 -30.32 7.74
N LEU A 449 -0.29 -30.40 7.13
CA LEU A 449 -0.73 -29.41 6.16
C LEU A 449 -0.92 -28.02 6.79
N LEU A 450 -1.44 -27.95 8.03
CA LEU A 450 -1.56 -26.70 8.79
C LEU A 450 -0.19 -26.09 9.12
N ILE A 451 0.84 -26.90 9.38
CA ILE A 451 2.22 -26.40 9.57
C ILE A 451 2.78 -25.89 8.23
N ASN A 452 2.58 -26.64 7.15
CA ASN A 452 3.07 -26.26 5.82
C ASN A 452 2.42 -24.95 5.32
N ALA A 453 1.17 -24.70 5.71
CA ALA A 453 0.41 -23.49 5.40
C ALA A 453 1.03 -22.18 5.91
N LEU A 454 2.01 -22.24 6.82
CA LEU A 454 2.75 -21.06 7.30
C LEU A 454 3.64 -20.42 6.22
N TYR A 455 4.05 -21.19 5.21
CA TYR A 455 5.02 -20.74 4.18
C TYR A 455 4.57 -21.00 2.74
N ILE A 456 3.42 -21.67 2.54
CA ILE A 456 2.93 -22.06 1.23
C ILE A 456 1.40 -21.93 1.21
N ASP A 457 0.83 -21.49 0.09
CA ASP A 457 -0.61 -21.37 -0.15
C ASP A 457 -1.27 -22.74 -0.42
N VAL A 458 -1.09 -23.70 0.50
CA VAL A 458 -1.46 -25.11 0.33
C VAL A 458 -2.96 -25.36 0.11
N PHE A 459 -3.83 -24.47 0.60
CA PHE A 459 -5.28 -24.56 0.41
C PHE A 459 -5.76 -23.80 -0.83
N ALA A 460 -4.89 -23.01 -1.48
CA ALA A 460 -5.15 -22.42 -2.79
C ALA A 460 -4.70 -23.33 -3.94
N ALA A 461 -3.75 -24.25 -3.69
CA ALA A 461 -3.25 -25.20 -4.67
C ALA A 461 -4.27 -26.32 -4.97
N SER A 462 -4.80 -26.36 -6.19
CA SER A 462 -5.97 -27.17 -6.54
C SER A 462 -5.85 -28.66 -6.19
N LYS A 463 -4.78 -29.32 -6.65
CA LYS A 463 -4.58 -30.77 -6.40
C LYS A 463 -4.46 -31.10 -4.91
N VAL A 464 -3.83 -30.21 -4.14
CA VAL A 464 -3.64 -30.38 -2.70
C VAL A 464 -4.96 -30.17 -1.96
N ALA A 465 -5.65 -29.07 -2.26
CA ALA A 465 -6.92 -28.71 -1.65
C ALA A 465 -8.02 -29.74 -1.93
N PHE A 466 -8.14 -30.20 -3.18
CA PHE A 466 -9.09 -31.27 -3.54
C PHE A 466 -8.84 -32.53 -2.72
N ILE A 467 -7.61 -33.05 -2.70
CA ILE A 467 -7.31 -34.29 -1.98
C ILE A 467 -7.54 -34.14 -0.47
N PHE A 468 -7.17 -33.00 0.12
CA PHE A 468 -7.45 -32.73 1.53
C PHE A 468 -8.95 -32.73 1.84
N TRP A 469 -9.76 -32.01 1.05
CA TRP A 469 -11.21 -31.94 1.25
C TRP A 469 -11.91 -33.27 0.96
N GLY A 470 -11.47 -34.00 -0.06
CA GLY A 470 -11.92 -35.37 -0.35
C GLY A 470 -11.63 -36.33 0.81
N LEU A 471 -10.41 -36.29 1.38
CA LEU A 471 -10.03 -37.09 2.55
C LEU A 471 -10.84 -36.72 3.80
N THR A 472 -11.09 -35.42 4.00
CA THR A 472 -11.95 -34.91 5.07
C THR A 472 -13.37 -35.44 4.92
N GLY A 473 -13.92 -35.42 3.69
CA GLY A 473 -15.24 -35.96 3.36
C GLY A 473 -15.34 -37.47 3.60
N ALA A 474 -14.34 -38.24 3.16
CA ALA A 474 -14.28 -39.69 3.41
C ALA A 474 -14.27 -40.00 4.91
N THR A 475 -13.46 -39.28 5.68
CA THR A 475 -13.27 -39.53 7.11
C THR A 475 -14.52 -39.15 7.90
N LEU A 476 -15.08 -37.96 7.69
CA LEU A 476 -16.29 -37.51 8.41
C LEU A 476 -17.52 -38.36 8.06
N SER A 477 -17.65 -38.82 6.81
CA SER A 477 -18.75 -39.71 6.39
C SER A 477 -18.80 -41.02 7.20
N LEU A 478 -17.65 -41.52 7.63
CA LEU A 478 -17.53 -42.81 8.33
C LEU A 478 -17.47 -42.67 9.84
N VAL A 479 -16.94 -41.53 10.33
CA VAL A 479 -16.60 -41.36 11.75
C VAL A 479 -17.54 -40.40 12.48
N ALA A 480 -18.12 -39.41 11.79
CA ALA A 480 -18.86 -38.32 12.44
C ALA A 480 -20.09 -37.83 11.64
N ARG A 481 -20.68 -38.69 10.79
CA ARG A 481 -21.69 -38.30 9.79
C ARG A 481 -22.87 -37.50 10.35
N GLU A 482 -23.42 -37.93 11.49
CA GLU A 482 -24.60 -37.33 12.11
C GLU A 482 -24.24 -36.16 13.04
N GLU A 483 -23.01 -36.14 13.55
CA GLU A 483 -22.54 -35.12 14.49
C GLU A 483 -22.48 -33.73 13.86
N GLY A 484 -22.26 -33.66 12.55
CA GLY A 484 -22.23 -32.39 11.80
C GLY A 484 -23.50 -31.57 12.00
N ASN A 485 -24.69 -32.19 11.97
CA ASN A 485 -25.94 -31.49 12.27
C ASN A 485 -25.98 -30.99 13.71
N ILE A 486 -25.62 -31.84 14.67
CA ILE A 486 -25.68 -31.50 16.10
C ILE A 486 -24.80 -30.28 16.40
N VAL A 487 -23.56 -30.29 15.88
CA VAL A 487 -22.65 -29.17 16.07
C VAL A 487 -23.14 -27.93 15.35
N PHE A 488 -23.59 -28.04 14.10
CA PHE A 488 -24.10 -26.90 13.34
C PHE A 488 -25.29 -26.23 14.04
N HIS A 489 -26.26 -27.02 14.54
CA HIS A 489 -27.39 -26.49 15.31
C HIS A 489 -26.93 -25.86 16.63
N SER A 490 -25.92 -26.43 17.30
CA SER A 490 -25.33 -25.84 18.51
C SER A 490 -24.69 -24.47 18.23
N VAL A 491 -23.96 -24.34 17.12
CA VAL A 491 -23.37 -23.07 16.67
C VAL A 491 -24.47 -22.06 16.33
N LEU A 492 -25.48 -22.44 15.57
CA LEU A 492 -26.59 -21.55 15.22
C LEU A 492 -27.37 -21.12 16.48
N LYS A 493 -27.61 -22.03 17.43
CA LYS A 493 -28.22 -21.72 18.72
C LYS A 493 -27.36 -20.75 19.55
N HIS A 494 -26.03 -20.89 19.50
CA HIS A 494 -25.11 -19.97 20.15
C HIS A 494 -25.16 -18.58 19.52
N LEU A 495 -25.04 -18.49 18.19
CA LEU A 495 -25.12 -17.23 17.44
C LEU A 495 -26.45 -16.51 17.68
N THR A 496 -27.56 -17.24 17.68
CA THR A 496 -28.90 -16.67 17.94
C THR A 496 -29.09 -16.23 19.40
N ARG A 497 -28.59 -16.99 20.37
CA ARG A 497 -28.60 -16.62 21.80
C ARG A 497 -27.80 -15.34 22.06
N HIS A 498 -26.67 -15.17 21.40
CA HIS A 498 -25.75 -14.05 21.60
C HIS A 498 -25.82 -13.02 20.46
N LYS A 499 -26.94 -12.96 19.71
CA LYS A 499 -27.07 -12.12 18.51
C LYS A 499 -26.78 -10.65 18.76
N THR A 500 -27.21 -10.10 19.91
CA THR A 500 -26.99 -8.68 20.25
C THR A 500 -25.51 -8.38 20.44
N LEU A 501 -24.75 -9.31 21.02
CA LEU A 501 -23.30 -9.17 21.17
C LEU A 501 -22.62 -9.16 19.80
N TYR A 502 -22.90 -10.14 18.94
CA TYR A 502 -22.26 -10.24 17.63
C TYR A 502 -22.61 -9.07 16.70
N VAL A 503 -23.88 -8.63 16.70
CA VAL A 503 -24.30 -7.44 15.96
C VAL A 503 -23.57 -6.21 16.48
N THR A 504 -23.46 -6.04 17.81
CA THR A 504 -22.72 -4.90 18.37
C THR A 504 -21.25 -4.96 17.99
N ILE A 505 -20.60 -6.12 18.11
CA ILE A 505 -19.19 -6.30 17.69
C ILE A 505 -19.02 -5.92 16.22
N CYS A 506 -19.90 -6.41 15.33
CA CYS A 506 -19.86 -6.03 13.91
C CYS A 506 -19.98 -4.51 13.75
N LEU A 507 -20.93 -3.87 14.42
CA LEU A 507 -21.08 -2.41 14.38
C LEU A 507 -19.89 -1.67 15.00
N THR A 508 -19.24 -2.20 16.03
CA THR A 508 -18.00 -1.64 16.59
C THR A 508 -16.90 -1.62 15.55
N PHE A 509 -16.70 -2.73 14.84
CA PHE A 509 -15.78 -2.75 13.70
C PHE A 509 -16.23 -1.74 12.65
N PHE A 510 -17.49 -1.72 12.21
CA PHE A 510 -17.91 -0.80 11.16
C PHE A 510 -17.77 0.69 11.54
N LEU A 511 -18.13 1.08 12.76
CA LEU A 511 -18.17 2.49 13.17
C LEU A 511 -16.80 3.02 13.62
N LEU A 512 -15.96 2.17 14.22
CA LEU A 512 -14.67 2.58 14.75
C LEU A 512 -13.49 2.21 13.84
N GLN A 513 -13.73 1.51 12.73
CA GLN A 513 -12.69 1.05 11.82
C GLN A 513 -11.86 2.20 11.26
N GLN A 514 -10.55 2.07 11.40
CA GLN A 514 -9.54 2.87 10.71
C GLN A 514 -8.36 1.96 10.33
N ASN A 515 -7.59 2.36 9.32
CA ASN A 515 -6.43 1.60 8.90
C ASN A 515 -5.13 2.25 9.42
N PRO A 516 -4.47 1.69 10.45
CA PRO A 516 -3.19 2.22 10.93
C PRO A 516 -2.06 2.04 9.91
N LEU A 517 -2.14 1.03 9.05
CA LEU A 517 -1.06 0.74 8.09
C LEU A 517 -1.20 1.50 6.78
N ALA A 518 -2.27 2.28 6.59
CA ALA A 518 -2.43 3.07 5.39
C ALA A 518 -1.70 4.42 5.49
N THR A 519 -1.00 4.77 4.41
CA THR A 519 -0.32 6.06 4.28
C THR A 519 -1.34 7.21 4.27
N LYS A 520 -2.47 7.07 3.57
CA LYS A 520 -3.51 8.11 3.53
C LYS A 520 -4.58 7.89 4.61
N SER A 521 -4.14 7.60 5.83
CA SER A 521 -5.00 7.39 7.00
C SER A 521 -5.03 8.63 7.88
N GLN A 522 -6.23 9.00 8.37
CA GLN A 522 -6.41 10.09 9.34
C GLN A 522 -5.61 9.86 10.63
N LEU A 523 -5.34 8.60 10.96
CA LEU A 523 -4.56 8.22 12.14
C LEU A 523 -3.17 8.83 12.16
N ASN A 524 -2.61 9.29 11.05
CA ASN A 524 -1.30 9.95 11.05
C ASN A 524 -1.35 11.37 11.62
N ALA A 525 -2.54 11.96 11.82
CA ALA A 525 -2.76 13.30 12.37
C ALA A 525 -3.07 13.30 13.89
N PHE A 526 -2.52 12.33 14.63
CA PHE A 526 -2.99 11.94 15.95
C PHE A 526 -2.50 12.79 17.14
N ASP A 527 -1.71 13.84 16.90
CA ASP A 527 -1.10 14.65 17.96
C ASP A 527 -1.92 15.90 18.32
N SER A 528 -3.24 15.79 18.26
CA SER A 528 -4.18 16.89 18.57
C SER A 528 -4.24 17.26 20.05
N SER A 529 -3.80 16.37 20.96
CA SER A 529 -3.61 16.66 22.39
C SER A 529 -2.16 16.39 22.75
N THR A 530 -1.47 17.40 23.29
CA THR A 530 -0.09 17.29 23.76
C THR A 530 0.06 16.16 24.77
N LYS A 531 -0.85 16.03 25.72
CA LYS A 531 -0.76 15.00 26.76
C LYS A 531 -0.99 13.58 26.22
N ALA A 532 -1.97 13.42 25.33
CA ALA A 532 -2.18 12.14 24.64
C ALA A 532 -0.96 11.75 23.81
N PHE A 533 -0.38 12.71 23.10
CA PHE A 533 0.80 12.52 22.28
C PHE A 533 2.04 12.15 23.10
N GLU A 534 2.27 12.83 24.23
CA GLU A 534 3.33 12.49 25.19
C GLU A 534 3.20 11.06 25.71
N ASN A 535 1.99 10.56 25.96
CA ASN A 535 1.81 9.17 26.37
C ASN A 535 2.31 8.18 25.31
N PHE A 536 2.14 8.51 24.03
CA PHE A 536 2.71 7.71 22.93
C PHE A 536 4.24 7.80 22.92
N VAL A 537 4.79 9.02 23.03
CA VAL A 537 6.25 9.25 23.03
C VAL A 537 6.90 8.53 24.22
N ALA A 538 6.32 8.59 25.41
CA ALA A 538 6.81 7.89 26.60
C ALA A 538 6.85 6.37 26.40
N ALA A 539 5.84 5.77 25.76
CA ALA A 539 5.83 4.35 25.42
C ALA A 539 6.92 3.98 24.39
N ARG A 540 7.12 4.83 23.37
CA ARG A 540 8.22 4.70 22.39
C ARG A 540 9.59 4.77 23.07
N CYS A 541 9.77 5.72 23.97
CA CYS A 541 11.00 5.91 24.72
C CYS A 541 11.29 4.74 25.66
N PHE A 542 10.26 4.17 26.29
CA PHE A 542 10.44 2.96 27.07
C PHE A 542 10.91 1.80 26.20
N SER A 543 10.32 1.62 25.01
CA SER A 543 10.75 0.56 24.09
C SER A 543 12.19 0.75 23.58
N LYS A 544 12.68 1.98 23.44
CA LYS A 544 14.04 2.28 22.96
C LYS A 544 15.10 2.34 24.06
N GLN A 545 14.79 2.98 25.18
CA GLN A 545 15.73 3.39 26.22
C GLN A 545 15.38 2.84 27.62
N GLN A 546 14.30 2.07 27.76
CA GLN A 546 13.82 1.50 29.04
C GLN A 546 13.46 2.55 30.11
N THR A 547 13.09 3.77 29.68
CA THR A 547 12.60 4.86 30.54
C THR A 547 11.34 5.50 29.96
N PHE A 548 10.45 6.01 30.82
CA PHE A 548 9.27 6.78 30.41
C PHE A 548 9.55 8.28 30.23
N THR A 549 10.78 8.71 30.47
CA THR A 549 11.22 10.06 30.13
C THR A 549 11.05 10.33 28.65
N LEU A 550 10.45 11.47 28.29
CA LEU A 550 10.29 11.86 26.89
C LEU A 550 11.67 12.03 26.26
N CYS A 551 11.92 11.29 25.20
CA CYS A 551 13.21 11.18 24.54
C CYS A 551 13.11 11.61 23.07
N ARG A 552 14.09 12.39 22.64
CA ARG A 552 14.33 12.71 21.24
C ARG A 552 15.22 11.63 20.64
N ASP A 553 15.12 11.42 19.33
CA ASP A 553 16.05 10.54 18.64
C ASP A 553 17.49 11.09 18.65
N SER A 554 17.66 12.41 18.80
CA SER A 554 18.97 13.06 19.04
C SER A 554 19.62 12.71 20.39
N GLY A 555 18.91 12.00 21.26
CA GLY A 555 19.39 11.61 22.59
C GLY A 555 19.01 12.59 23.72
N LEU A 556 18.36 13.71 23.40
CA LEU A 556 17.86 14.65 24.42
C LEU A 556 16.73 14.03 25.24
N LEU A 557 16.69 14.37 26.52
CA LEU A 557 15.70 13.90 27.49
C LEU A 557 15.01 15.09 28.15
N ALA A 558 13.67 15.04 28.22
CA ALA A 558 12.85 16.03 28.90
C ALA A 558 12.21 15.45 30.16
N GLU A 559 10.96 15.80 30.46
CA GLU A 559 10.27 15.36 31.69
C GLU A 559 9.80 13.90 31.63
N ASN A 560 9.44 13.36 32.80
CA ASN A 560 8.87 12.02 32.91
C ASN A 560 7.44 11.99 32.33
N GLY A 561 7.22 11.18 31.30
CA GLY A 561 5.92 11.03 30.62
C GLY A 561 5.12 9.80 31.06
N PHE A 562 5.44 9.17 32.19
CA PHE A 562 4.72 7.96 32.65
C PHE A 562 3.22 8.19 32.81
N SER A 563 2.41 7.29 32.24
CA SER A 563 0.97 7.22 32.42
C SER A 563 0.48 5.77 32.38
N ALA A 564 -0.76 5.53 32.83
CA ALA A 564 -1.34 4.19 32.73
C ALA A 564 -1.49 3.76 31.26
N TYR A 565 -1.85 4.71 30.39
CA TYR A 565 -1.96 4.45 28.96
C TYR A 565 -0.60 4.15 28.30
N SER A 566 0.46 4.89 28.63
CA SER A 566 1.79 4.64 28.05
C SER A 566 2.30 3.23 28.36
N LEU A 567 2.07 2.74 29.58
CA LEU A 567 2.41 1.38 29.99
C LEU A 567 1.67 0.32 29.16
N LEU A 568 0.37 0.51 28.92
CA LEU A 568 -0.45 -0.42 28.12
C LEU A 568 -0.05 -0.44 26.64
N LEU A 569 0.57 0.63 26.15
CA LEU A 569 0.93 0.81 24.75
C LEU A 569 2.26 0.17 24.36
N ILE A 570 3.15 -0.11 25.32
CA ILE A 570 4.47 -0.69 25.08
C ILE A 570 4.45 -1.94 24.18
N PRO A 571 3.58 -2.96 24.42
CA PRO A 571 3.58 -4.16 23.57
C PRO A 571 3.28 -3.86 22.10
N PHE A 572 2.47 -2.83 21.82
CA PHE A 572 2.08 -2.46 20.46
C PHE A 572 3.19 -1.70 19.74
N VAL A 573 3.83 -0.75 20.43
CA VAL A 573 4.99 0.00 19.90
C VAL A 573 6.21 -0.91 19.73
N TRP A 574 6.35 -1.93 20.58
CA TRP A 574 7.39 -2.94 20.42
C TRP A 574 7.15 -3.83 19.18
N LEU A 575 5.89 -4.19 18.89
CA LEU A 575 5.52 -5.01 17.73
C LEU A 575 5.57 -4.26 16.40
N SER A 576 5.38 -2.94 16.39
CA SER A 576 5.35 -2.14 15.18
C SER A 576 5.96 -0.76 15.39
N GLN A 577 6.88 -0.39 14.50
CA GLN A 577 7.43 0.96 14.45
C GLN A 577 6.46 2.00 13.87
N ASN A 578 5.30 1.57 13.34
CA ASN A 578 4.31 2.51 12.82
C ASN A 578 3.65 3.29 13.97
N PRO A 579 3.71 4.64 13.97
CA PRO A 579 3.18 5.45 15.06
C PRO A 579 1.68 5.28 15.31
N THR A 580 0.91 4.87 14.30
CA THR A 580 -0.55 4.70 14.41
C THR A 580 -0.99 3.39 15.06
N VAL A 581 -0.04 2.54 15.50
CA VAL A 581 -0.32 1.24 16.13
C VAL A 581 -1.17 1.35 17.40
N PHE A 582 -1.23 2.54 18.03
CA PHE A 582 -2.11 2.84 19.17
C PHE A 582 -3.58 2.51 18.89
N TYR A 583 -4.01 2.57 17.62
CA TYR A 583 -5.35 2.21 17.19
C TYR A 583 -5.76 0.82 17.68
N TYR A 584 -4.85 -0.16 17.59
CA TYR A 584 -5.14 -1.54 17.98
C TYR A 584 -5.36 -1.67 19.49
N LEU A 585 -4.57 -0.96 20.31
CA LEU A 585 -4.80 -0.90 21.75
C LEU A 585 -6.18 -0.31 22.04
N ASN A 586 -6.48 0.85 21.47
CA ASN A 586 -7.74 1.56 21.74
C ASN A 586 -8.94 0.71 21.33
N PHE A 587 -8.87 0.07 20.16
CA PHE A 587 -9.91 -0.83 19.69
C PHE A 587 -10.08 -2.06 20.61
N LEU A 588 -8.97 -2.64 21.10
CA LEU A 588 -9.02 -3.75 22.06
C LEU A 588 -9.58 -3.33 23.42
N VAL A 589 -9.28 -2.12 23.89
CA VAL A 589 -9.87 -1.58 25.12
C VAL A 589 -11.38 -1.42 24.96
N VAL A 590 -11.87 -0.89 23.83
CA VAL A 590 -13.31 -0.78 23.55
C VAL A 590 -13.97 -2.16 23.52
N LEU A 591 -13.38 -3.13 22.80
CA LEU A 591 -13.91 -4.49 22.72
C LEU A 591 -13.88 -5.21 24.08
N GLY A 592 -12.81 -5.01 24.85
CA GLY A 592 -12.64 -5.54 26.21
C GLY A 592 -13.70 -5.00 27.16
N THR A 593 -13.94 -3.69 27.15
CA THR A 593 -15.01 -3.04 27.91
C THR A 593 -16.37 -3.60 27.50
N LEU A 594 -16.65 -3.72 26.20
CA LEU A 594 -17.90 -4.28 25.70
C LEU A 594 -18.13 -5.73 26.18
N LEU A 595 -17.10 -6.57 26.12
CA LEU A 595 -17.16 -7.96 26.61
C LEU A 595 -17.32 -8.02 28.14
N PHE A 596 -16.67 -7.12 28.87
CA PHE A 596 -16.81 -7.00 30.32
C PHE A 596 -18.25 -6.61 30.70
N VAL A 597 -18.80 -5.58 30.07
CA VAL A 597 -20.19 -5.14 30.30
C VAL A 597 -21.17 -6.26 29.96
N TYR A 598 -20.97 -6.96 28.84
CA TYR A 598 -21.83 -8.08 28.44
C TYR A 598 -21.79 -9.25 29.44
N LYS A 599 -20.58 -9.68 29.84
CA LYS A 599 -20.37 -10.92 30.60
C LYS A 599 -20.46 -10.74 32.12
N LYS A 600 -19.99 -9.60 32.65
CA LYS A 600 -19.87 -9.36 34.09
C LYS A 600 -20.97 -8.46 34.64
N ILE A 601 -21.33 -7.39 33.91
CA ILE A 601 -22.42 -6.49 34.32
C ILE A 601 -23.79 -7.08 33.90
N GLY A 602 -23.82 -7.89 32.84
CA GLY A 602 -25.02 -8.59 32.39
C GLY A 602 -25.92 -7.75 31.47
N VAL A 603 -25.40 -6.66 30.90
CA VAL A 603 -26.13 -5.89 29.89
C VAL A 603 -26.15 -6.67 28.58
N THR A 604 -27.32 -7.14 28.19
CA THR A 604 -27.51 -7.92 26.95
C THR A 604 -28.36 -7.19 25.89
N SER A 605 -28.91 -6.03 26.26
CA SER A 605 -29.70 -5.20 25.34
C SER A 605 -28.79 -4.56 24.29
N LEU A 606 -29.25 -4.50 23.03
CA LEU A 606 -28.50 -3.90 21.93
C LEU A 606 -28.18 -2.43 22.22
N VAL A 607 -29.16 -1.66 22.72
CA VAL A 607 -29.02 -0.25 23.08
C VAL A 607 -27.93 -0.03 24.14
N GLY A 608 -27.90 -0.86 25.19
CA GLY A 608 -26.88 -0.74 26.23
C GLY A 608 -25.48 -1.07 25.75
N LEU A 609 -25.33 -2.02 24.83
CA LEU A 609 -24.02 -2.34 24.24
C LEU A 609 -23.58 -1.26 23.23
N LEU A 610 -24.50 -0.71 22.42
CA LEU A 610 -24.22 0.37 21.47
C LEU A 610 -23.83 1.69 22.13
N PHE A 611 -24.22 1.92 23.38
CA PHE A 611 -23.77 3.08 24.15
C PHE A 611 -22.24 3.16 24.24
N ILE A 612 -21.56 2.04 24.50
CA ILE A 612 -20.09 1.99 24.58
C ILE A 612 -19.47 2.37 23.23
N VAL A 613 -20.02 1.81 22.14
CA VAL A 613 -19.52 2.02 20.78
C VAL A 613 -19.70 3.48 20.37
N THR A 614 -20.86 4.04 20.63
CA THR A 614 -21.17 5.43 20.26
C THR A 614 -20.35 6.40 21.10
N MET A 615 -20.23 6.16 22.40
CA MET A 615 -19.39 7.00 23.25
C MET A 615 -17.92 6.95 22.79
N ALA A 616 -17.42 5.77 22.42
CA ALA A 616 -16.08 5.63 21.84
C ALA A 616 -15.94 6.39 20.51
N TYR A 617 -16.96 6.39 19.66
CA TYR A 617 -16.99 7.13 18.39
C TYR A 617 -16.98 8.65 18.62
N GLU A 618 -17.96 9.17 19.39
CA GLU A 618 -18.14 10.60 19.65
C GLU A 618 -16.95 11.22 20.37
N SER A 619 -16.33 10.48 21.28
CA SER A 619 -15.14 10.94 22.00
C SER A 619 -13.84 10.67 21.24
N GLY A 620 -13.90 10.21 19.99
CA GLY A 620 -12.73 10.02 19.13
C GLY A 620 -11.72 8.98 19.62
N PHE A 621 -12.14 7.97 20.40
CA PHE A 621 -11.24 7.06 21.10
C PHE A 621 -10.27 6.30 20.20
N THR A 622 -10.65 6.01 18.96
CA THR A 622 -9.78 5.31 18.02
C THR A 622 -8.99 6.24 17.10
N ARG A 623 -9.17 7.56 17.19
CA ARG A 623 -8.55 8.56 16.28
C ARG A 623 -7.16 9.04 16.74
N ALA A 624 -6.87 8.95 18.04
CA ALA A 624 -5.61 9.37 18.64
C ALA A 624 -5.23 8.51 19.87
N PRO A 625 -3.97 8.56 20.35
CA PRO A 625 -3.60 8.13 21.69
C PRO A 625 -4.55 8.71 22.74
N LEU A 626 -4.68 8.04 23.89
CA LEU A 626 -5.60 8.46 24.93
C LEU A 626 -4.87 9.16 26.07
N GLU A 627 -5.53 10.15 26.65
CA GLU A 627 -5.24 10.60 28.00
C GLU A 627 -5.76 9.59 29.03
N ASP A 628 -5.14 9.54 30.21
CA ASP A 628 -5.60 8.68 31.32
C ASP A 628 -7.06 9.01 31.72
N SER A 629 -7.48 10.27 31.56
CA SER A 629 -8.86 10.72 31.79
C SER A 629 -9.85 10.07 30.81
N GLN A 630 -9.47 9.88 29.55
CA GLN A 630 -10.28 9.22 28.53
C GLN A 630 -10.31 7.71 28.77
N LEU A 631 -9.15 7.11 29.06
CA LEU A 631 -9.06 5.69 29.41
C LEU A 631 -9.94 5.35 30.62
N PHE A 632 -9.88 6.16 31.69
CA PHE A 632 -10.72 6.00 32.87
C PHE A 632 -12.22 6.15 32.56
N ARG A 633 -12.59 7.15 31.75
CA ARG A 633 -13.98 7.33 31.29
C ARG A 633 -14.53 6.08 30.61
N LEU A 634 -13.75 5.44 29.73
CA LEU A 634 -14.19 4.25 29.00
C LEU A 634 -14.19 2.97 29.83
N VAL A 635 -13.15 2.72 30.60
CA VAL A 635 -12.97 1.43 31.30
C VAL A 635 -13.73 1.39 32.62
N VAL A 636 -13.98 2.53 33.26
CA VAL A 636 -14.58 2.59 34.60
C VAL A 636 -15.93 3.30 34.58
N LEU A 637 -15.97 4.56 34.16
CA LEU A 637 -17.19 5.38 34.28
C LEU A 637 -18.32 4.89 33.35
N ALA A 638 -18.01 4.53 32.11
CA ALA A 638 -19.02 4.06 31.16
C ALA A 638 -19.69 2.74 31.61
N PRO A 639 -18.96 1.71 32.07
CA PRO A 639 -19.57 0.52 32.68
C PRO A 639 -20.44 0.82 33.91
N ILE A 640 -20.01 1.72 34.80
CA ILE A 640 -20.78 2.12 35.99
C ILE A 640 -22.06 2.85 35.58
N ALA A 641 -21.96 3.82 34.66
CA ALA A 641 -23.10 4.56 34.14
C ALA A 641 -24.11 3.61 33.47
N LEU A 642 -23.63 2.64 32.69
CA LEU A 642 -24.47 1.61 32.09
C LEU A 642 -25.13 0.69 33.11
N TRP A 643 -24.43 0.31 34.17
CA TRP A 643 -25.01 -0.48 35.25
C TRP A 643 -26.15 0.28 35.96
N LEU A 644 -25.93 1.56 36.27
CA LEU A 644 -26.95 2.43 36.85
C LEU A 644 -28.15 2.60 35.90
N LEU A 645 -27.89 2.92 34.63
CA LEU A 645 -28.92 3.09 33.61
C LEU A 645 -29.70 1.78 33.37
N GLN A 646 -29.03 0.63 33.42
CA GLN A 646 -29.65 -0.68 33.34
C GLN A 646 -30.59 -0.94 34.53
N LYS A 647 -30.12 -0.66 35.75
CA LYS A 647 -30.83 -0.93 37.01
C LYS A 647 -32.05 -0.01 37.21
N PHE A 648 -31.90 1.28 36.91
CA PHE A 648 -32.93 2.28 37.23
C PHE A 648 -33.85 2.61 36.05
N ILE A 649 -33.35 2.56 34.81
CA ILE A 649 -34.08 3.05 33.63
C ILE A 649 -34.49 1.89 32.70
N LEU A 650 -33.54 1.06 32.25
CA LEU A 650 -33.80 0.02 31.24
C LEU A 650 -34.54 -1.21 31.77
N GLN A 651 -34.70 -1.35 33.08
CA GLN A 651 -35.50 -2.38 33.74
C GLN A 651 -36.74 -1.81 34.47
N GLY A 652 -36.93 -0.49 34.47
CA GLY A 652 -38.07 0.18 35.14
C GLY A 652 -39.39 0.16 34.34
N LYS A 653 -40.43 0.76 34.90
CA LYS A 653 -41.80 0.83 34.32
C LYS A 653 -41.84 1.47 32.93
N HIS A 654 -40.95 2.42 32.66
CA HIS A 654 -40.84 3.13 31.37
C HIS A 654 -39.75 2.57 30.44
N ALA A 655 -39.22 1.37 30.71
CA ALA A 655 -38.08 0.79 29.99
C ALA A 655 -38.27 0.71 28.47
N ARG A 656 -39.50 0.46 27.98
CA ARG A 656 -39.76 0.41 26.53
C ARG A 656 -39.61 1.77 25.87
N LEU A 657 -40.17 2.81 26.48
CA LEU A 657 -40.06 4.18 26.00
C LEU A 657 -38.61 4.66 26.08
N ALA A 658 -37.92 4.40 27.20
CA ALA A 658 -36.52 4.75 27.37
C ALA A 658 -35.60 4.07 26.34
N ARG A 659 -35.82 2.78 26.05
CA ARG A 659 -35.09 2.07 24.97
C ARG A 659 -35.38 2.66 23.60
N ALA A 660 -36.63 3.04 23.32
CA ALA A 660 -37.01 3.66 22.06
C ALA A 660 -36.38 5.03 21.88
N ILE A 661 -36.40 5.89 22.91
CA ILE A 661 -35.75 7.20 22.91
C ILE A 661 -34.24 7.06 22.70
N LEU A 662 -33.58 6.17 23.44
CA LEU A 662 -32.14 5.94 23.29
C LEU A 662 -31.79 5.44 21.89
N LEU A 663 -32.53 4.45 21.37
CA LEU A 663 -32.33 3.95 20.02
C LEU A 663 -32.57 5.04 18.97
N ALA A 664 -33.60 5.88 19.14
CA ALA A 664 -33.88 7.01 18.27
C ALA A 664 -32.74 8.02 18.31
N SER A 665 -32.22 8.38 19.48
CA SER A 665 -31.04 9.26 19.59
C SER A 665 -29.81 8.66 18.89
N PHE A 666 -29.58 7.34 19.01
CA PHE A 666 -28.48 6.68 18.30
C PHE A 666 -28.63 6.72 16.78
N LEU A 667 -29.85 6.50 16.26
CA LEU A 667 -30.13 6.58 14.83
C LEU A 667 -30.10 8.02 14.30
N PHE A 668 -30.29 9.00 15.17
CA PHE A 668 -30.30 10.42 14.81
C PHE A 668 -28.88 11.04 14.78
N VAL A 669 -27.92 10.52 15.54
CA VAL A 669 -26.51 11.01 15.55
C VAL A 669 -25.90 11.12 14.13
N PRO A 670 -25.97 10.10 13.26
CA PRO A 670 -25.49 10.20 11.88
C PRO A 670 -26.22 11.24 11.02
N LEU A 671 -27.47 11.58 11.36
CA LEU A 671 -28.28 12.57 10.64
C LEU A 671 -27.96 14.01 11.07
N VAL A 672 -27.42 14.18 12.28
CA VAL A 672 -27.11 15.52 12.86
C VAL A 672 -25.68 15.94 12.57
N HIS A 673 -24.75 15.01 12.36
CA HIS A 673 -23.35 15.34 12.04
C HIS A 673 -23.19 15.58 10.53
N PRO A 674 -23.03 16.84 10.05
CA PRO A 674 -22.83 17.12 8.64
C PRO A 674 -21.58 16.40 8.14
N GLY A 675 -21.65 15.77 6.96
CA GLY A 675 -20.51 15.06 6.38
C GLY A 675 -20.16 13.71 7.00
N PHE A 676 -20.95 13.18 7.96
CA PHE A 676 -20.72 11.85 8.55
C PHE A 676 -20.53 10.75 7.49
N SER A 677 -21.37 10.73 6.45
CA SER A 677 -21.29 9.74 5.38
C SER A 677 -19.99 9.85 4.58
N GLN A 678 -19.52 11.08 4.34
CA GLN A 678 -18.28 11.34 3.65
C GLN A 678 -17.08 10.93 4.50
N GLU A 679 -16.99 11.37 5.77
CA GLU A 679 -15.91 11.02 6.69
C GLU A 679 -15.85 9.50 6.92
N PHE A 680 -17.00 8.85 7.06
CA PHE A 680 -17.12 7.40 7.17
C PHE A 680 -16.51 6.71 5.95
N VAL A 681 -16.88 7.10 4.74
CA VAL A 681 -16.36 6.51 3.50
C VAL A 681 -14.85 6.77 3.35
N GLU A 682 -14.39 7.98 3.65
CA GLU A 682 -12.98 8.37 3.59
C GLU A 682 -12.11 7.54 4.55
N ASN A 683 -12.61 7.23 5.75
CA ASN A 683 -11.94 6.38 6.73
C ASN A 683 -11.75 4.94 6.25
N PHE A 684 -12.74 4.39 5.55
CA PHE A 684 -12.64 3.04 4.96
C PHE A 684 -11.72 3.01 3.74
N ARG A 685 -11.74 4.06 2.91
CA ARG A 685 -10.94 4.14 1.69
C ARG A 685 -9.50 4.56 1.92
N ASN A 686 -9.19 5.09 3.11
CA ASN A 686 -7.89 5.69 3.41
C ASN A 686 -7.53 6.72 2.35
N ALA A 687 -8.44 7.66 2.10
CA ALA A 687 -8.30 8.66 1.05
C ALA A 687 -7.84 10.03 1.55
N LYS A 688 -7.68 10.21 2.88
CA LYS A 688 -7.35 11.51 3.45
C LYS A 688 -5.84 11.73 3.46
N GLN A 689 -5.42 12.79 2.79
CA GLN A 689 -4.04 13.27 2.86
C GLN A 689 -3.78 13.86 4.26
N VAL A 690 -2.60 13.61 4.81
CA VAL A 690 -2.18 14.16 6.09
C VAL A 690 -0.97 15.05 5.84
N THR A 691 -1.27 16.29 5.45
CA THR A 691 -0.29 17.32 5.06
C THR A 691 0.84 17.47 6.07
N LYS A 692 0.53 17.36 7.37
CA LYS A 692 1.53 17.35 8.46
C LYS A 692 2.64 16.32 8.28
N ARG A 693 2.26 15.08 8.00
CA ARG A 693 3.22 13.98 7.81
C ARG A 693 3.96 14.19 6.50
N ASP A 694 3.22 14.56 5.45
CA ASP A 694 3.78 14.77 4.12
C ASP A 694 4.83 15.91 4.13
N ALA A 695 4.65 16.95 4.94
CA ALA A 695 5.66 18.00 5.18
C ALA A 695 6.98 17.44 5.75
N VAL A 696 6.91 16.49 6.70
CA VAL A 696 8.11 15.81 7.24
C VAL A 696 8.76 14.92 6.17
N LEU A 697 7.96 14.23 5.36
CA LEU A 697 8.48 13.40 4.27
C LEU A 697 9.14 14.24 3.16
N GLN A 698 8.58 15.41 2.86
CA GLN A 698 9.17 16.37 1.93
C GLN A 698 10.50 16.91 2.45
N ALA A 699 10.57 17.24 3.75
CA ALA A 699 11.83 17.59 4.40
C ALA A 699 12.87 16.46 4.27
N ASN A 700 12.50 15.21 4.56
CA ASN A 700 13.41 14.06 4.42
C ASN A 700 13.95 13.86 3.00
N ALA A 701 13.13 14.12 1.98
CA ALA A 701 13.51 13.94 0.59
C ALA A 701 14.49 15.01 0.08
N ASN A 702 14.49 16.20 0.70
CA ASN A 702 15.23 17.37 0.21
C ASN A 702 16.38 17.81 1.12
N LEU A 703 16.46 17.32 2.36
CA LEU A 703 17.48 17.71 3.34
C LEU A 703 18.55 16.63 3.50
N LEU A 704 19.15 16.18 2.39
CA LEU A 704 20.15 15.12 2.41
C LEU A 704 21.48 15.65 2.95
N SER A 705 22.14 14.86 3.80
CA SER A 705 23.46 15.20 4.35
C SER A 705 24.57 15.18 3.30
N SER A 706 24.39 14.44 2.20
CA SER A 706 25.31 14.37 1.06
C SER A 706 25.54 15.72 0.36
N ASP A 707 24.63 16.67 0.55
CA ASP A 707 24.65 17.94 -0.17
C ASP A 707 25.55 18.99 0.50
N LEU A 708 26.14 18.65 1.65
CA LEU A 708 26.97 19.53 2.47
C LEU A 708 28.45 19.38 2.07
N GLN A 709 29.08 20.49 1.68
CA GLN A 709 30.48 20.54 1.24
C GLN A 709 31.47 20.66 2.42
N THR A 710 31.00 21.12 3.57
CA THR A 710 31.81 21.37 4.77
C THR A 710 31.60 20.26 5.81
N PRO A 711 32.67 19.62 6.32
CA PRO A 711 32.59 18.45 7.22
C PRO A 711 31.78 18.66 8.51
N ASN A 712 31.58 19.91 8.93
CA ASN A 712 30.89 20.27 10.19
C ASN A 712 29.56 21.00 10.00
N ALA A 713 29.12 21.26 8.76
CA ALA A 713 27.82 21.90 8.55
C ALA A 713 26.69 20.89 8.75
N SER A 714 25.54 21.39 9.17
CA SER A 714 24.30 20.63 9.27
C SER A 714 23.16 21.33 8.55
N ASN A 715 22.18 20.55 8.09
CA ASN A 715 20.89 21.08 7.66
C ASN A 715 20.01 21.30 8.89
N PHE A 716 19.37 22.46 9.00
CA PHE A 716 18.41 22.81 10.05
C PHE A 716 17.04 23.07 9.45
N LEU A 717 15.99 22.53 10.07
CA LEU A 717 14.60 22.75 9.70
C LEU A 717 13.89 23.56 10.79
N ILE A 718 13.51 24.79 10.45
CA ILE A 718 12.65 25.67 11.23
C ILE A 718 11.19 25.28 10.96
N THR A 719 10.42 24.98 11.99
CA THR A 719 9.05 24.47 11.81
C THR A 719 8.13 24.74 13.00
N ALA A 720 6.84 24.88 12.69
CA ALA A 720 5.78 24.93 13.69
C ALA A 720 5.48 23.57 14.35
N LEU A 721 6.03 22.47 13.80
CA LEU A 721 5.75 21.11 14.26
C LEU A 721 6.49 20.74 15.55
N SER A 722 5.84 19.91 16.37
CA SER A 722 6.49 19.28 17.51
C SER A 722 7.70 18.47 17.05
N PRO A 723 8.87 18.64 17.69
CA PRO A 723 10.04 17.83 17.38
C PRO A 723 9.72 16.34 17.50
N TYR A 724 9.01 15.94 18.56
CA TYR A 724 8.69 14.52 18.80
C TYR A 724 7.86 13.92 17.66
N TYR A 725 7.03 14.72 16.99
CA TYR A 725 6.28 14.28 15.80
C TYR A 725 7.21 14.09 14.61
N ILE A 726 8.16 15.00 14.40
CA ILE A 726 9.15 14.88 13.32
C ILE A 726 9.97 13.59 13.49
N ASP A 727 10.39 13.26 14.71
CA ASP A 727 11.14 12.01 14.99
C ASP A 727 10.37 10.73 14.66
N LEU A 728 9.05 10.79 14.50
CA LEU A 728 8.27 9.60 14.13
C LEU A 728 8.40 9.25 12.65
N TYR A 729 8.69 10.25 11.81
CA TYR A 729 8.70 10.11 10.36
C TYR A 729 10.02 10.54 9.73
N SER A 730 10.93 11.16 10.48
CA SER A 730 12.24 11.64 10.00
C SER A 730 13.27 10.51 9.87
N ASN A 731 14.20 10.68 8.93
CA ASN A 731 15.41 9.86 8.78
C ASN A 731 16.65 10.48 9.47
N GLN A 732 16.48 11.56 10.24
CA GLN A 732 17.48 12.29 11.03
C GLN A 732 18.67 12.87 10.24
N GLN A 733 18.48 13.19 8.97
CA GLN A 733 19.52 13.85 8.17
C GLN A 733 19.64 15.37 8.42
N TYR A 734 18.79 15.92 9.28
CA TYR A 734 18.73 17.34 9.64
C TYR A 734 18.34 17.53 11.11
N GLN A 735 18.70 18.69 11.66
CA GLN A 735 18.31 19.14 12.99
C GLN A 735 17.04 19.99 12.91
N VAL A 736 16.30 20.11 14.01
CA VAL A 736 15.01 20.82 14.06
C VAL A 736 15.11 22.02 15.00
N LEU A 737 14.63 23.17 14.56
CA LEU A 737 14.56 24.41 15.33
C LEU A 737 13.10 24.91 15.45
N PRO A 738 12.74 25.57 16.56
CA PRO A 738 11.42 26.17 16.70
C PRO A 738 11.30 27.34 15.73
N LEU A 739 10.09 27.61 15.23
CA LEU A 739 9.72 28.80 14.47
C LEU A 739 9.42 30.00 15.38
N SER A 740 8.83 29.74 16.55
CA SER A 740 8.28 30.77 17.45
C SER A 740 8.50 30.41 18.91
N ALA A 741 8.69 31.44 19.74
CA ALA A 741 8.75 31.30 21.20
C ALA A 741 7.40 30.91 21.83
N ALA A 742 6.29 31.04 21.09
CA ALA A 742 4.95 30.66 21.55
C ALA A 742 4.63 29.17 21.36
N GLN A 743 5.54 28.37 20.80
CA GLN A 743 5.32 26.93 20.58
C GLN A 743 5.37 26.12 21.87
N THR A 744 4.74 24.94 21.84
CA THR A 744 4.89 23.93 22.90
C THR A 744 6.36 23.53 23.09
N TYR A 745 6.74 23.25 24.34
CA TYR A 745 8.11 22.88 24.76
C TYR A 745 9.14 24.02 24.77
N MET A 746 8.70 25.28 24.62
CA MET A 746 9.56 26.46 24.79
C MET A 746 9.79 26.86 26.26
N ASP A 747 9.14 26.18 27.20
CA ASP A 747 9.37 26.31 28.65
C ASP A 747 10.64 25.55 29.12
N HIS A 748 11.08 24.54 28.38
CA HIS A 748 12.33 23.79 28.62
C HIS A 748 13.05 23.46 27.30
N PRO A 749 13.44 24.48 26.51
CA PRO A 749 13.79 24.30 25.10
C PRO A 749 15.08 23.50 24.90
N ASN A 750 16.03 23.59 25.83
CA ASN A 750 17.29 22.84 25.76
C ASN A 750 17.11 21.31 25.78
N ASN A 751 16.04 20.83 26.43
CA ASN A 751 15.74 19.41 26.59
C ASN A 751 14.99 18.82 25.38
N VAL A 752 14.44 19.66 24.50
CA VAL A 752 13.56 19.23 23.39
C VAL A 752 14.10 19.67 22.04
N TRP A 753 14.49 20.93 21.91
CA TRP A 753 14.93 21.57 20.67
C TRP A 753 16.47 21.56 20.49
N GLY A 754 17.23 21.25 21.54
CA GLY A 754 18.71 21.17 21.51
C GLY A 754 19.37 22.27 22.30
N THR A 755 20.69 22.20 22.50
CA THR A 755 21.43 23.13 23.36
C THR A 755 21.84 24.39 22.59
N TYR A 756 20.92 25.35 22.48
CA TYR A 756 21.12 26.64 21.82
C TYR A 756 20.59 27.79 22.68
N ASP A 757 20.96 29.03 22.36
CA ASP A 757 20.34 30.20 22.96
C ASP A 757 19.02 30.51 22.23
N PHE A 758 17.90 30.29 22.92
CA PHE A 758 16.55 30.53 22.39
C PHE A 758 15.93 31.85 22.86
N ALA A 759 16.69 32.71 23.55
CA ALA A 759 16.17 34.02 23.98
C ALA A 759 15.84 34.92 22.80
N ASP A 760 16.61 34.82 21.71
CA ASP A 760 16.37 35.50 20.44
C ASP A 760 16.59 34.52 19.27
N LEU A 761 15.48 34.03 18.71
CA LEU A 761 15.51 33.09 17.59
C LEU A 761 16.13 33.70 16.32
N THR A 762 15.97 35.01 16.10
CA THR A 762 16.57 35.68 14.93
C THR A 762 18.09 35.68 15.06
N ALA A 763 18.61 36.04 16.23
CA ALA A 763 20.04 36.00 16.51
C ALA A 763 20.62 34.58 16.37
N LEU A 764 19.89 33.57 16.84
CA LEU A 764 20.26 32.16 16.68
C LEU A 764 20.41 31.78 15.19
N TYR A 765 19.42 32.09 14.35
CA TYR A 765 19.47 31.74 12.94
C TYR A 765 20.62 32.45 12.20
N VAL A 766 20.87 33.73 12.50
CA VAL A 766 22.00 34.49 11.94
C VAL A 766 23.33 33.81 12.30
N ASN A 767 23.50 33.42 13.57
CA ASN A 767 24.71 32.75 14.02
C ASN A 767 24.92 31.40 13.34
N LEU A 768 23.86 30.61 13.14
CA LEU A 768 23.95 29.32 12.45
C LEU A 768 24.32 29.46 10.97
N LEU A 769 23.74 30.45 10.27
CA LEU A 769 24.10 30.77 8.88
C LEU A 769 25.57 31.21 8.78
N ALA A 770 26.04 32.05 9.71
CA ALA A 770 27.43 32.50 9.75
C ALA A 770 28.45 31.36 9.96
N GLN A 771 28.03 30.26 10.59
CA GLN A 771 28.83 29.05 10.78
C GLN A 771 28.84 28.11 9.56
N GLY A 772 28.17 28.49 8.46
CA GLY A 772 28.11 27.68 7.23
C GLY A 772 27.02 26.61 7.24
N ASN A 773 26.10 26.63 8.21
CA ASN A 773 24.95 25.73 8.21
C ASN A 773 23.87 26.18 7.21
N ARG A 774 23.06 25.23 6.75
CA ARG A 774 21.93 25.52 5.85
C ARG A 774 20.63 25.49 6.64
N LEU A 775 19.87 26.57 6.56
CA LEU A 775 18.58 26.68 7.24
C LEU A 775 17.46 26.54 6.21
N PHE A 776 16.45 25.78 6.60
CA PHE A 776 15.23 25.58 5.84
C PHE A 776 14.04 25.85 6.73
N LEU A 777 12.93 26.27 6.12
CA LEU A 777 11.70 26.64 6.81
C LEU A 777 10.56 25.83 6.20
N ALA A 778 9.67 25.30 7.05
CA ALA A 778 8.44 24.65 6.63
C ALA A 778 7.23 25.50 7.01
N ASP A 779 6.25 25.63 6.11
CA ASP A 779 5.04 26.44 6.33
C ASP A 779 3.87 25.67 6.95
N TYR A 780 3.93 24.34 7.00
CA TYR A 780 2.87 23.57 7.62
C TYR A 780 2.71 23.94 9.11
N GLY A 781 1.46 24.22 9.50
CA GLY A 781 1.10 24.56 10.88
C GLY A 781 1.22 26.04 11.24
N VAL A 782 1.80 26.87 10.37
CA VAL A 782 1.95 28.32 10.60
C VAL A 782 0.61 29.02 10.82
N ALA A 783 -0.42 28.65 10.06
CA ALA A 783 -1.75 29.25 10.17
C ALA A 783 -2.59 28.76 11.38
N THR A 784 -2.05 27.88 12.25
CA THR A 784 -2.82 27.30 13.36
C THR A 784 -2.97 28.24 14.55
N ALA A 785 -2.08 29.22 14.70
CA ALA A 785 -2.13 30.24 15.75
C ALA A 785 -1.52 31.55 15.25
N GLN A 786 -2.10 32.68 15.67
CA GLN A 786 -1.66 34.01 15.24
C GLN A 786 -0.16 34.29 15.49
N PRO A 787 0.43 33.94 16.66
CA PRO A 787 1.85 34.18 16.89
C PRO A 787 2.77 33.44 15.92
N LEU A 788 2.40 32.23 15.49
CA LEU A 788 3.17 31.46 14.52
C LEU A 788 3.16 32.12 13.15
N PHE A 789 2.01 32.65 12.75
CA PHE A 789 1.85 33.40 11.51
C PHE A 789 2.68 34.69 11.51
N ASP A 790 2.62 35.45 12.61
CA ASP A 790 3.35 36.72 12.76
C ASP A 790 4.88 36.49 12.77
N ASP A 791 5.35 35.45 13.47
CA ASP A 791 6.78 35.10 13.52
C ASP A 791 7.28 34.58 12.16
N PHE A 792 6.46 33.80 11.43
CA PHE A 792 6.77 33.36 10.07
C PHE A 792 6.90 34.56 9.10
N ALA A 793 5.98 35.52 9.20
CA ALA A 793 6.04 36.75 8.40
C ALA A 793 7.26 37.61 8.76
N THR A 794 7.58 37.70 10.05
CA THR A 794 8.76 38.42 10.55
C THR A 794 10.06 37.78 10.03
N LEU A 795 10.15 36.45 10.03
CA LEU A 795 11.30 35.72 9.49
C LEU A 795 11.49 36.02 7.99
N ARG A 796 10.41 35.99 7.20
CA ARG A 796 10.45 36.33 5.75
C ARG A 796 10.91 37.76 5.46
N LYS A 797 10.72 38.68 6.41
CA LYS A 797 11.20 40.07 6.32
C LYS A 797 12.68 40.19 6.70
N ASN A 798 13.14 39.41 7.67
CA ASN A 798 14.50 39.51 8.22
C ASN A 798 15.53 38.67 7.45
N PHE A 799 15.11 37.70 6.64
CA PHE A 799 15.97 36.76 5.90
C PHE A 799 15.59 36.68 4.42
N ASP A 800 16.53 36.27 3.55
CA ASP A 800 16.23 35.90 2.16
C ASP A 800 15.64 34.48 2.14
N VAL A 801 14.32 34.39 2.00
CA VAL A 801 13.57 33.14 2.01
C VAL A 801 13.12 32.80 0.60
N ARG A 802 13.35 31.55 0.16
CA ARG A 802 12.98 31.08 -1.19
C ARG A 802 12.41 29.67 -1.13
N TYR A 803 11.32 29.40 -1.84
CA TYR A 803 10.83 28.05 -2.10
C TYR A 803 11.94 27.18 -2.69
N SER A 804 12.21 26.06 -2.00
CA SER A 804 13.00 24.94 -2.50
C SER A 804 12.12 23.92 -3.20
N THR A 805 10.96 23.60 -2.60
CA THR A 805 9.97 22.67 -3.18
C THR A 805 8.55 23.08 -2.83
N ILE A 806 7.62 22.75 -3.71
CA ILE A 806 6.18 22.99 -3.56
C ILE A 806 5.46 21.65 -3.77
N ASP A 807 4.69 21.21 -2.78
CA ASP A 807 3.90 19.97 -2.83
C ASP A 807 2.64 20.10 -1.94
N CYS A 808 1.83 19.05 -1.85
CA CYS A 808 0.58 18.95 -1.08
C CYS A 808 -0.38 20.14 -1.29
N TYR A 809 -0.60 20.55 -2.54
CA TYR A 809 -1.46 21.70 -2.86
C TYR A 809 -1.01 23.01 -2.17
N ASP A 810 0.30 23.19 -2.01
CA ASP A 810 0.95 24.38 -1.43
C ASP A 810 0.77 24.50 0.09
N GLU A 811 0.41 23.41 0.77
CA GLU A 811 0.22 23.38 2.22
C GLU A 811 1.41 22.76 3.00
N CYS A 812 2.44 22.28 2.30
CA CYS A 812 3.60 21.63 2.90
C CYS A 812 4.95 22.12 2.33
N ALA A 813 5.00 23.34 1.80
CA ALA A 813 6.18 23.82 1.09
C ALA A 813 7.42 23.94 1.98
N LEU A 814 8.58 23.73 1.35
CA LEU A 814 9.88 23.85 1.99
C LEU A 814 10.62 25.04 1.38
N TYR A 815 11.15 25.91 2.24
CA TYR A 815 11.86 27.11 1.86
C TYR A 815 13.32 27.01 2.33
N SER A 816 14.26 27.52 1.55
CA SER A 816 15.63 27.80 1.98
C SER A 816 15.68 29.19 2.62
N VAL A 817 16.46 29.32 3.69
CA VAL A 817 16.66 30.57 4.43
C VAL A 817 18.13 30.98 4.31
N ALA A 818 18.38 32.21 3.86
CA ALA A 818 19.71 32.79 3.73
C ALA A 818 19.78 34.18 4.36
N THR A 819 20.99 34.68 4.58
CA THR A 819 21.20 36.05 5.08
C THR A 819 20.64 37.06 4.07
N LEU A 820 19.98 38.11 4.58
CA LEU A 820 19.47 39.17 3.75
C LEU A 820 20.64 39.86 3.02
N SER A 821 20.50 40.09 1.73
CA SER A 821 21.47 40.79 0.90
C SER A 821 20.75 41.77 -0.01
N ASP A 822 21.46 42.83 -0.40
CA ASP A 822 20.94 43.79 -1.36
C ASP A 822 20.58 43.08 -2.67
N LYS A 823 19.32 43.24 -3.09
CA LYS A 823 18.81 42.57 -4.29
C LYS A 823 19.30 43.31 -5.53
N ILE A 824 20.06 42.62 -6.37
CA ILE A 824 20.46 43.10 -7.69
C ILE A 824 19.47 42.56 -8.73
N SER A 825 18.87 43.45 -9.53
CA SER A 825 17.96 43.02 -10.59
C SER A 825 18.70 42.11 -11.58
N PRO A 826 18.17 40.91 -11.88
CA PRO A 826 18.66 40.13 -12.99
C PRO A 826 18.60 40.92 -14.30
N LEU A 827 19.57 40.68 -15.19
CA LEU A 827 19.55 41.21 -16.55
C LEU A 827 18.71 40.28 -17.42
N PRO A 828 17.61 40.75 -18.03
CA PRO A 828 16.79 39.89 -18.88
C PRO A 828 17.49 39.62 -20.22
N THR A 829 17.23 38.45 -20.80
CA THR A 829 17.86 38.04 -22.06
C THR A 829 17.27 38.83 -23.24
N SER A 830 18.12 39.64 -23.88
CA SER A 830 17.80 40.31 -25.13
C SER A 830 18.18 39.45 -26.34
N ILE A 831 17.31 39.38 -27.35
CA ILE A 831 17.57 38.74 -28.65
C ILE A 831 18.24 39.69 -29.65
N THR A 832 18.55 40.93 -29.24
CA THR A 832 19.26 41.95 -30.04
C THR A 832 20.67 42.17 -29.51
N ALA A 833 21.49 42.91 -30.26
CA ALA A 833 22.80 43.35 -29.78
C ALA A 833 22.72 44.29 -28.54
N GLN A 834 21.59 44.97 -28.34
CA GLN A 834 21.39 45.86 -27.20
C GLN A 834 20.88 45.09 -25.98
N GLN A 835 21.46 45.34 -24.80
CA GLN A 835 21.06 44.71 -23.55
C GLN A 835 20.23 45.68 -22.71
N LEU A 836 19.12 45.20 -22.14
CA LEU A 836 18.33 46.00 -21.20
C LEU A 836 19.05 46.06 -19.85
N ARG A 837 19.25 47.27 -19.34
CA ARG A 837 19.77 47.51 -17.99
C ARG A 837 18.66 48.13 -17.13
N PRO A 838 17.91 47.33 -16.35
CA PRO A 838 16.73 47.81 -15.62
C PRO A 838 17.01 48.98 -14.66
N ALA A 839 18.22 49.03 -14.09
CA ALA A 839 18.63 50.11 -13.18
C ALA A 839 18.86 51.46 -13.87
N GLU A 840 19.09 51.47 -15.18
CA GLU A 840 19.36 52.67 -15.99
C GLU A 840 18.08 53.23 -16.65
N LEU A 841 16.93 52.57 -16.47
CA LEU A 841 15.66 53.05 -17.04
C LEU A 841 15.25 54.42 -16.43
N PRO A 842 14.84 55.38 -17.28
CA PRO A 842 14.41 56.69 -16.80
C PRO A 842 13.14 56.59 -15.95
N PRO A 843 12.85 57.60 -15.09
CA PRO A 843 11.66 57.59 -14.25
C PRO A 843 10.33 57.48 -15.02
N ALA A 844 10.30 57.95 -16.26
CA ALA A 844 9.20 57.75 -17.18
C ALA A 844 9.73 57.04 -18.44
N TYR A 845 9.08 55.96 -18.85
CA TYR A 845 9.50 55.17 -20.00
C TYR A 845 8.31 54.50 -20.67
N THR A 846 8.49 54.12 -21.93
CA THR A 846 7.49 53.40 -22.73
C THR A 846 8.08 52.08 -23.20
N PHE A 847 7.31 51.00 -23.07
CA PHE A 847 7.66 49.70 -23.66
C PHE A 847 6.46 49.13 -24.41
N VAL A 848 6.74 48.18 -25.32
CA VAL A 848 5.71 47.54 -26.15
C VAL A 848 5.68 46.05 -25.88
N VAL A 849 4.49 45.46 -25.84
CA VAL A 849 4.28 44.01 -25.91
C VAL A 849 3.67 43.67 -27.26
N LEU A 850 4.44 42.95 -28.07
CA LEU A 850 4.07 42.51 -29.42
C LEU A 850 3.64 41.05 -29.39
N SER A 851 2.49 40.80 -30.02
CA SER A 851 1.88 39.47 -30.17
C SER A 851 1.92 39.06 -31.63
N ASN A 852 2.23 37.80 -31.92
CA ASN A 852 2.18 37.28 -33.28
C ASN A 852 1.62 35.85 -33.33
N ARG A 853 1.11 35.43 -34.51
CA ARG A 853 0.73 34.04 -34.84
C ARG A 853 0.99 33.77 -36.31
N PHE A 854 1.76 32.73 -36.64
CA PHE A 854 1.89 32.25 -38.02
C PHE A 854 0.91 31.09 -38.29
N GLU A 855 -0.08 31.29 -39.16
CA GLU A 855 -0.96 30.22 -39.66
C GLU A 855 -0.71 29.95 -41.16
N PRO A 856 -0.08 28.83 -41.55
CA PRO A 856 0.28 28.57 -42.94
C PRO A 856 -0.91 28.22 -43.87
N ASN A 857 -2.05 27.76 -43.34
CA ASN A 857 -3.15 27.17 -44.13
C ASN A 857 -4.50 27.94 -44.09
N ALA A 858 -4.49 29.26 -43.86
CA ALA A 858 -5.73 30.04 -43.96
C ALA A 858 -6.06 30.41 -45.43
N VAL A 859 -7.09 29.77 -45.98
CA VAL A 859 -7.63 29.98 -47.33
C VAL A 859 -8.11 31.44 -47.52
N SER A 860 -7.25 32.33 -48.02
CA SER A 860 -7.54 33.39 -49.02
C SER A 860 -6.35 34.36 -49.23
N GLY A 861 -5.72 34.33 -50.40
CA GLY A 861 -5.24 35.53 -51.12
C GLY A 861 -3.92 36.19 -50.75
N VAL A 862 -3.44 36.17 -49.50
CA VAL A 862 -2.08 36.65 -49.15
C VAL A 862 -1.48 35.71 -48.10
N PRO A 863 -0.35 35.03 -48.37
CA PRO A 863 0.34 34.24 -47.37
C PRO A 863 0.77 35.14 -46.21
N HIS A 864 0.41 34.81 -44.97
CA HIS A 864 1.07 35.41 -43.81
C HIS A 864 2.46 34.78 -43.69
N ASN A 865 3.38 35.22 -44.54
CA ASN A 865 4.78 34.79 -44.53
C ASN A 865 5.64 35.78 -43.74
N LEU A 866 6.82 35.33 -43.30
CA LEU A 866 7.75 36.11 -42.48
C LEU A 866 8.07 37.48 -43.08
N LEU A 867 8.18 37.56 -44.41
CA LEU A 867 8.50 38.82 -45.11
C LEU A 867 7.38 39.87 -45.00
N ASN A 868 6.10 39.45 -45.04
CA ASN A 868 4.96 40.36 -44.83
C ASN A 868 4.90 40.85 -43.38
N PHE A 869 5.18 39.96 -42.42
CA PHE A 869 5.26 40.33 -41.01
C PHE A 869 6.38 41.35 -40.74
N LEU A 870 7.58 41.12 -41.29
CA LEU A 870 8.72 42.06 -41.17
C LEU A 870 8.41 43.45 -41.76
N LYS A 871 7.60 43.54 -42.83
CA LYS A 871 7.15 44.84 -43.38
C LYS A 871 6.23 45.58 -42.40
N LYS A 872 5.30 44.88 -41.74
CA LYS A 872 4.42 45.47 -40.72
C LYS A 872 5.18 45.95 -39.49
N LEU A 873 6.30 45.32 -39.16
CA LEU A 873 7.17 45.74 -38.04
C LEU A 873 8.04 46.97 -38.34
N ALA A 874 8.08 47.44 -39.58
CA ALA A 874 8.95 48.56 -39.98
C ALA A 874 8.77 49.84 -39.13
N PRO A 875 7.54 50.28 -38.76
CA PRO A 875 7.35 51.47 -37.92
C PRO A 875 7.96 51.34 -36.52
N LEU A 876 8.04 50.12 -35.99
CA LEU A 876 8.58 49.89 -34.64
C LEU A 876 10.10 50.01 -34.60
N LYS A 877 10.83 49.75 -35.71
CA LYS A 877 12.31 49.76 -35.73
C LYS A 877 12.93 51.06 -35.20
N SER A 878 12.29 52.19 -35.49
CA SER A 878 12.74 53.53 -35.10
C SER A 878 11.86 54.18 -34.03
N ALA A 879 11.02 53.41 -33.34
CA ALA A 879 10.19 53.92 -32.26
C ALA A 879 11.05 54.28 -31.02
N GLU A 880 10.67 55.35 -30.32
CA GLU A 880 11.28 55.73 -29.05
C GLU A 880 10.76 54.84 -27.91
N LEU A 881 11.34 53.65 -27.77
CA LEU A 881 10.99 52.67 -26.76
C LEU A 881 12.17 52.37 -25.85
N ALA A 882 11.89 52.11 -24.58
CA ALA A 882 12.89 51.61 -23.63
C ALA A 882 13.25 50.15 -23.90
N PHE A 883 12.25 49.34 -24.26
CA PHE A 883 12.41 47.97 -24.74
C PHE A 883 11.10 47.49 -25.39
N LEU A 884 11.17 46.35 -26.07
CA LEU A 884 10.01 45.66 -26.63
C LEU A 884 10.02 44.20 -26.20
N VAL A 885 8.87 43.65 -25.81
CA VAL A 885 8.70 42.24 -25.49
C VAL A 885 7.93 41.57 -26.63
N ILE A 886 8.52 40.54 -27.22
CA ILE A 886 7.82 39.68 -28.19
C ILE A 886 7.34 38.45 -27.45
N SER A 887 6.04 38.15 -27.53
CA SER A 887 5.46 36.97 -26.91
C SER A 887 4.94 35.98 -27.97
N GLY A 888 5.72 34.91 -28.19
CA GLY A 888 5.41 33.73 -29.00
C GLY A 888 5.28 33.89 -30.51
N ASP A 889 5.26 32.74 -31.20
CA ASP A 889 4.94 32.50 -32.62
C ASP A 889 5.54 33.51 -33.61
N VAL A 890 6.84 33.78 -33.52
CA VAL A 890 7.57 34.67 -34.45
C VAL A 890 7.94 34.02 -35.78
N LEU A 891 7.72 32.71 -35.95
CA LEU A 891 8.09 31.95 -37.15
C LEU A 891 7.00 30.92 -37.53
N ASP A 892 7.02 30.47 -38.78
CA ASP A 892 6.23 29.32 -39.24
C ASP A 892 6.88 28.01 -38.75
N THR A 893 6.03 27.00 -38.61
CA THR A 893 6.03 25.97 -37.58
C THR A 893 7.03 24.83 -37.71
N HIS A 894 7.96 24.87 -38.67
CA HIS A 894 8.89 23.75 -38.90
C HIS A 894 10.32 24.17 -39.29
N ASP A 895 10.64 25.47 -39.36
CA ASP A 895 11.90 25.93 -39.95
C ASP A 895 12.66 26.96 -39.08
N THR A 896 13.65 26.50 -38.32
CA THR A 896 14.57 27.37 -37.56
C THR A 896 15.55 28.14 -38.46
N SER A 897 15.65 27.82 -39.76
CA SER A 897 16.52 28.53 -40.70
C SER A 897 16.04 29.95 -41.01
N ALA A 898 14.82 30.31 -40.61
CA ALA A 898 14.24 31.63 -40.76
C ALA A 898 14.57 32.59 -39.59
N ILE A 899 15.15 32.09 -38.48
CA ILE A 899 15.59 32.93 -37.34
C ILE A 899 16.60 34.00 -37.77
N PRO A 900 17.67 33.67 -38.53
CA PRO A 900 18.62 34.69 -39.00
C PRO A 900 17.96 35.77 -39.86
N LEU A 901 16.92 35.41 -40.65
CA LEU A 901 16.19 36.37 -41.46
C LEU A 901 15.32 37.30 -40.61
N PHE A 902 14.68 36.79 -39.57
CA PHE A 902 13.95 37.61 -38.61
C PHE A 902 14.88 38.56 -37.84
N ASN A 903 16.02 38.04 -37.35
CA ASN A 903 17.02 38.84 -36.65
C ASN A 903 17.54 39.97 -37.54
N ALA A 904 18.06 39.63 -38.73
CA ALA A 904 18.59 40.63 -39.66
C ALA A 904 17.52 41.61 -40.16
N GLY A 905 16.27 41.15 -40.27
CA GLY A 905 15.15 41.94 -40.80
C GLY A 905 14.50 42.87 -39.79
N PHE A 906 14.61 42.60 -38.48
CA PHE A 906 13.97 43.40 -37.43
C PHE A 906 14.82 43.48 -36.16
N ALA A 907 15.15 42.35 -35.52
CA ALA A 907 15.74 42.37 -34.18
C ALA A 907 17.09 43.12 -34.13
N ASP A 908 17.97 42.88 -35.09
CA ASP A 908 19.29 43.51 -35.18
C ASP A 908 19.22 44.97 -35.64
N GLN A 909 18.09 45.40 -36.19
CA GLN A 909 17.87 46.77 -36.66
C GLN A 909 17.17 47.67 -35.63
N ALA A 910 16.71 47.11 -34.51
CA ALA A 910 16.02 47.87 -33.48
C ALA A 910 17.00 48.72 -32.66
N ASN A 911 16.63 49.98 -32.42
CA ASN A 911 17.41 50.91 -31.60
C ASN A 911 17.22 50.71 -30.08
N TYR A 912 16.52 49.65 -29.68
CA TYR A 912 16.21 49.32 -28.29
C TYR A 912 16.33 47.79 -28.07
N PRO A 913 16.51 47.33 -26.82
CA PRO A 913 16.51 45.91 -26.49
C PRO A 913 15.17 45.24 -26.79
N ILE A 914 15.21 44.03 -27.37
CA ILE A 914 14.03 43.18 -27.55
C ILE A 914 14.14 41.94 -26.67
N LEU A 915 13.16 41.75 -25.79
CA LEU A 915 13.02 40.58 -24.93
C LEU A 915 12.08 39.56 -25.60
N TYR A 916 12.32 38.28 -25.36
CA TYR A 916 11.52 37.21 -25.93
C TYR A 916 10.86 36.35 -24.85
N ASN A 917 9.53 36.25 -24.92
CA ASN A 917 8.71 35.35 -24.12
C ASN A 917 8.21 34.22 -25.03
N SER A 918 8.50 32.97 -24.68
CA SER A 918 8.15 31.82 -25.53
C SER A 918 6.64 31.57 -25.60
N GLY A 919 6.15 31.17 -26.78
CA GLY A 919 4.76 30.76 -27.01
C GLY A 919 4.43 29.34 -26.56
N ASN A 920 3.15 28.97 -26.68
CA ASN A 920 2.59 27.66 -26.30
C ASN A 920 2.39 26.70 -27.49
N TYR A 921 2.30 27.23 -28.72
CA TYR A 921 1.99 26.51 -29.97
C TYR A 921 3.19 26.39 -30.93
N ASP A 922 4.41 26.36 -30.40
CA ASP A 922 5.58 25.99 -31.21
C ASP A 922 5.45 24.50 -31.63
N LEU A 923 4.89 24.22 -32.81
CA LEU A 923 4.92 22.92 -33.52
C LEU A 923 6.35 22.40 -33.81
N LEU A 924 7.37 23.02 -33.21
CA LEU A 924 8.79 22.73 -33.39
C LEU A 924 9.27 21.72 -32.33
N PRO A 925 10.15 20.76 -32.68
CA PRO A 925 10.86 19.94 -31.71
C PRO A 925 11.80 20.74 -30.78
N LYS A 926 12.14 22.00 -31.13
CA LYS A 926 13.03 22.91 -30.38
C LYS A 926 12.57 24.36 -30.54
N LYS A 927 12.49 25.11 -29.43
CA LYS A 927 12.09 26.53 -29.42
C LYS A 927 13.08 27.41 -30.22
N PRO A 928 12.61 28.47 -30.92
CA PRO A 928 13.48 29.37 -31.71
C PRO A 928 14.58 30.05 -30.87
N TYR A 929 14.20 30.53 -29.67
CA TYR A 929 15.12 31.00 -28.65
C TYR A 929 14.87 30.18 -27.38
N ALA A 930 15.92 29.54 -26.85
CA ALA A 930 15.84 28.68 -25.67
C ALA A 930 15.81 29.49 -24.37
N ILE A 931 14.83 30.39 -24.25
CA ILE A 931 14.67 31.30 -23.10
C ILE A 931 13.52 30.81 -22.22
N GLY A 932 13.83 30.57 -20.94
CA GLY A 932 12.87 30.15 -19.92
C GLY A 932 11.98 31.28 -19.43
N SER A 933 11.35 31.08 -18.27
CA SER A 933 10.72 32.20 -17.55
C SER A 933 11.80 33.12 -17.00
N GLU A 934 11.59 34.43 -17.13
CA GLU A 934 12.54 35.46 -16.73
C GLU A 934 11.88 36.50 -15.83
N ARG A 935 12.69 37.20 -15.04
CA ARG A 935 12.23 38.26 -14.14
C ARG A 935 13.30 39.34 -14.01
N PHE A 936 12.88 40.57 -13.86
CA PHE A 936 13.75 41.72 -13.62
C PHE A 936 12.95 42.85 -13.00
N TYR A 937 13.60 43.86 -12.45
CA TYR A 937 12.90 44.98 -11.83
C TYR A 937 13.71 46.28 -11.89
N THR A 938 12.98 47.39 -11.88
CA THR A 938 13.50 48.75 -11.78
C THR A 938 13.40 49.22 -10.32
N LYS A 939 13.62 50.52 -10.07
CA LYS A 939 13.38 51.10 -8.74
C LYS A 939 11.91 51.04 -8.30
N ARG A 940 10.96 50.92 -9.23
CA ARG A 940 9.51 51.04 -8.96
C ARG A 940 8.62 49.99 -9.64
N ASP A 941 9.15 49.25 -10.59
CA ASP A 941 8.37 48.32 -11.40
C ASP A 941 9.05 46.94 -11.45
N TYR A 942 8.26 45.88 -11.33
CA TYR A 942 8.73 44.49 -11.39
C TYR A 942 8.15 43.81 -12.63
N PHE A 943 8.96 43.01 -13.30
CA PHE A 943 8.59 42.30 -14.52
C PHE A 943 8.76 40.80 -14.33
N LEU A 944 7.71 40.04 -14.67
CA LEU A 944 7.66 38.59 -14.61
C LEU A 944 7.20 38.04 -15.96
N MET A 945 8.14 37.47 -16.71
CA MET A 945 7.89 36.86 -18.02
C MET A 945 7.74 35.35 -17.84
N LEU A 946 6.53 34.83 -18.07
CA LEU A 946 6.20 33.42 -17.85
C LEU A 946 6.11 32.66 -19.17
N ASN A 947 6.88 31.59 -19.28
CA ASN A 947 6.83 30.62 -20.37
C ASN A 947 5.98 29.43 -19.89
N LEU A 948 4.69 29.36 -20.25
CA LEU A 948 3.72 28.34 -19.79
C LEU A 948 3.21 27.47 -20.94
N GLY A 949 2.65 26.30 -20.62
CA GLY A 949 2.08 25.37 -21.61
C GLY A 949 0.75 25.83 -22.22
N ALA A 950 0.28 25.11 -23.25
CA ALA A 950 -0.93 25.43 -24.03
C ALA A 950 -2.27 25.29 -23.30
N ASP A 951 -2.25 24.75 -22.09
CA ASP A 951 -3.41 24.64 -21.20
C ASP A 951 -3.31 25.59 -19.99
N ALA A 952 -2.38 26.56 -20.05
CA ALA A 952 -2.02 27.46 -18.94
C ALA A 952 -1.65 26.73 -17.63
N THR A 953 -1.23 25.46 -17.73
CA THR A 953 -0.63 24.73 -16.61
C THR A 953 0.86 25.06 -16.50
N ALA A 954 1.31 25.24 -15.26
CA ALA A 954 2.71 25.49 -14.95
C ALA A 954 3.34 24.20 -14.42
N SER A 955 4.53 23.86 -14.92
CA SER A 955 5.39 22.85 -14.30
C SER A 955 5.77 23.27 -12.87
N ASN A 956 6.17 22.33 -12.01
CA ASN A 956 6.62 22.67 -10.67
C ASN A 956 7.80 23.66 -10.66
N GLU A 957 8.70 23.59 -11.64
CA GLU A 957 9.80 24.54 -11.80
C GLU A 957 9.31 25.96 -12.12
N GLN A 958 8.32 26.08 -13.01
CA GLN A 958 7.71 27.37 -13.36
C GLN A 958 6.94 27.97 -12.18
N ARG A 959 6.24 27.13 -11.40
CA ARG A 959 5.56 27.54 -10.16
C ARG A 959 6.56 28.05 -9.13
N LEU A 960 7.64 27.30 -8.89
CA LEU A 960 8.75 27.69 -8.02
C LEU A 960 9.34 29.02 -8.45
N PHE A 961 9.61 29.20 -9.74
CA PHE A 961 10.15 30.45 -10.28
C PHE A 961 9.26 31.65 -9.97
N ALA A 962 7.96 31.56 -10.31
CA ALA A 962 7.01 32.64 -10.11
C ALA A 962 6.79 32.96 -8.62
N PHE A 963 6.61 31.96 -7.77
CA PHE A 963 6.40 32.19 -6.34
C PHE A 963 7.66 32.73 -5.65
N ASN A 964 8.86 32.32 -6.08
CA ASN A 964 10.11 32.93 -5.61
C ASN A 964 10.27 34.38 -6.07
N ALA A 965 9.77 34.75 -7.25
CA ALA A 965 9.74 36.14 -7.68
C ALA A 965 8.84 37.00 -6.77
N LEU A 966 7.68 36.46 -6.35
CA LEU A 966 6.81 37.14 -5.38
C LEU A 966 7.45 37.27 -4.00
N LEU A 967 8.18 36.25 -3.53
CA LEU A 967 8.95 36.34 -2.28
C LEU A 967 10.02 37.43 -2.34
N GLU A 968 10.71 37.55 -3.48
CA GLU A 968 11.68 38.63 -3.67
C GLU A 968 10.99 40.00 -3.70
N LEU A 969 9.81 40.10 -4.31
CA LEU A 969 9.03 41.33 -4.37
C LEU A 969 8.66 41.87 -2.98
N GLU A 970 8.41 41.00 -1.99
CA GLU A 970 8.17 41.42 -0.60
C GLU A 970 9.36 42.16 0.02
N GLN A 971 10.57 41.88 -0.48
CA GLN A 971 11.81 42.51 -0.01
C GLN A 971 12.13 43.81 -0.78
N LEU A 972 11.27 44.21 -1.72
CA LEU A 972 11.41 45.40 -2.55
C LEU A 972 10.25 46.39 -2.31
N PRO A 973 10.21 47.08 -1.15
CA PRO A 973 9.05 47.87 -0.72
C PRO A 973 8.76 49.11 -1.60
N ASN A 974 9.70 49.49 -2.48
CA ASN A 974 9.56 50.64 -3.38
C ASN A 974 8.81 50.31 -4.68
N ILE A 975 8.57 49.02 -4.95
CA ILE A 975 7.84 48.59 -6.15
C ILE A 975 6.36 48.93 -6.01
N LYS A 976 5.81 49.59 -7.03
CA LYS A 976 4.40 49.98 -7.13
C LYS A 976 3.65 49.19 -8.20
N ASN A 977 4.35 48.77 -9.26
CA ASN A 977 3.76 48.08 -10.41
C ASN A 977 4.40 46.70 -10.61
N LEU A 978 3.58 45.70 -10.90
CA LEU A 978 4.02 44.36 -11.33
C LEU A 978 3.45 44.07 -12.72
N PHE A 979 4.32 43.80 -13.69
CA PHE A 979 3.96 43.41 -15.05
C PHE A 979 4.18 41.91 -15.21
N ILE A 980 3.11 41.14 -15.42
CA ILE A 980 3.16 39.71 -15.73
C ILE A 980 2.87 39.53 -17.20
N ILE A 981 3.81 38.98 -17.96
CA ILE A 981 3.72 38.83 -19.42
C ILE A 981 3.77 37.35 -19.78
N SER A 982 2.77 36.87 -20.52
CA SER A 982 2.68 35.50 -21.02
C SER A 982 1.86 35.40 -22.29
N HIS A 983 2.00 34.30 -23.02
CA HIS A 983 1.54 34.20 -24.39
C HIS A 983 0.04 33.83 -24.56
N ASP A 984 -0.44 32.80 -23.86
CA ASP A 984 -1.75 32.16 -24.05
C ASP A 984 -2.90 32.90 -23.32
N LEU A 985 -4.10 33.12 -23.89
CA LEU A 985 -5.26 33.77 -23.20
C LEU A 985 -5.96 32.87 -22.22
N ASN A 986 -5.80 31.54 -22.34
CA ASN A 986 -6.42 30.61 -21.41
C ASN A 986 -6.00 30.92 -19.97
N TRP A 987 -4.84 31.55 -19.72
CA TRP A 987 -4.45 32.04 -18.39
C TRP A 987 -5.39 33.09 -17.76
N GLN A 988 -6.22 33.82 -18.53
CA GLN A 988 -7.20 34.74 -17.95
C GLN A 988 -8.47 34.01 -17.48
N ASP A 989 -8.60 32.71 -17.77
CA ASP A 989 -9.70 31.88 -17.29
C ASP A 989 -9.47 31.49 -15.82
N THR A 990 -9.96 32.35 -14.93
CA THR A 990 -9.96 32.13 -13.49
C THR A 990 -11.01 31.13 -13.02
N SER A 991 -11.89 30.64 -13.92
CA SER A 991 -12.94 29.67 -13.58
C SER A 991 -12.41 28.24 -13.48
N ASN A 992 -11.26 27.95 -14.10
CA ASN A 992 -10.59 26.66 -14.02
C ASN A 992 -9.54 26.65 -12.88
N PRO A 993 -9.76 25.92 -11.76
CA PRO A 993 -8.80 25.86 -10.67
C PRO A 993 -7.48 25.14 -11.03
N LYS A 994 -7.41 24.46 -12.19
CA LYS A 994 -6.16 23.88 -12.71
C LYS A 994 -5.28 24.90 -13.43
N ASN A 995 -5.81 26.09 -13.72
CA ASN A 995 -5.07 27.16 -14.35
C ASN A 995 -4.04 27.75 -13.36
N PHE A 996 -2.80 27.96 -13.81
CA PHE A 996 -1.78 28.54 -12.95
C PHE A 996 -2.14 29.94 -12.43
N MET A 997 -2.85 30.75 -13.22
CA MET A 997 -3.26 32.09 -12.79
C MET A 997 -4.23 32.08 -11.62
N HIS A 998 -5.09 31.06 -11.51
CA HIS A 998 -5.94 30.89 -10.34
C HIS A 998 -5.08 30.76 -9.07
N GLN A 999 -3.98 29.99 -9.13
CA GLN A 999 -3.04 29.88 -8.00
C GLN A 999 -2.28 31.18 -7.76
N LEU A 1000 -1.80 31.85 -8.81
CA LEU A 1000 -1.01 33.07 -8.69
C LEU A 1000 -1.81 34.23 -8.08
N GLU A 1001 -3.08 34.40 -8.48
CA GLU A 1001 -3.98 35.41 -7.92
C GLU A 1001 -4.15 35.27 -6.41
N THR A 1002 -4.27 34.04 -5.90
CA THR A 1002 -4.39 33.81 -4.45
C THR A 1002 -3.16 34.30 -3.68
N LYS A 1003 -1.97 34.27 -4.31
CA LYS A 1003 -0.72 34.80 -3.72
C LYS A 1003 -0.64 36.33 -3.84
N LEU A 1004 -1.15 36.91 -4.93
CA LEU A 1004 -1.14 38.36 -5.16
C LEU A 1004 -2.04 39.13 -4.18
N VAL A 1005 -3.03 38.48 -3.56
CA VAL A 1005 -3.84 39.07 -2.47
C VAL A 1005 -2.96 39.59 -1.31
N ALA A 1006 -1.76 39.02 -1.10
CA ALA A 1006 -0.82 39.50 -0.08
C ALA A 1006 -0.24 40.89 -0.37
N PHE A 1007 -0.45 41.46 -1.56
CA PHE A 1007 0.09 42.75 -2.00
C PHE A 1007 -1.03 43.77 -2.31
N PRO A 1008 -1.79 44.25 -1.31
CA PRO A 1008 -2.96 45.09 -1.52
C PRO A 1008 -2.65 46.50 -2.05
N ASN A 1009 -1.37 46.92 -2.05
CA ASN A 1009 -0.92 48.22 -2.56
C ASN A 1009 -0.17 48.13 -3.90
N LEU A 1010 -0.04 46.92 -4.46
CA LEU A 1010 0.66 46.67 -5.71
C LEU A 1010 -0.35 46.67 -6.87
N HIS A 1011 -0.11 47.49 -7.89
CA HIS A 1011 -0.87 47.44 -9.13
C HIS A 1011 -0.27 46.37 -10.04
N THR A 1012 -1.05 45.35 -10.39
CA THR A 1012 -0.59 44.22 -11.18
C THR A 1012 -1.23 44.24 -12.56
N TYR A 1013 -0.41 44.27 -13.61
CA TYR A 1013 -0.82 44.29 -15.02
C TYR A 1013 -0.47 42.96 -15.68
N ILE A 1014 -1.48 42.23 -16.14
CA ILE A 1014 -1.37 40.91 -16.76
C ILE A 1014 -1.56 41.08 -18.26
N LEU A 1015 -0.48 40.97 -19.03
CA LEU A 1015 -0.41 41.31 -20.46
C LEU A 1015 -0.30 40.04 -21.32
N THR A 1016 -1.28 39.83 -22.21
CA THR A 1016 -1.54 38.55 -22.92
C THR A 1016 -1.66 38.68 -24.42
N THR A 1017 -1.47 37.57 -25.16
CA THR A 1017 -1.19 37.66 -26.61
C THR A 1017 -1.89 36.62 -27.52
N ASP A 1018 -3.15 36.25 -27.27
CA ASP A 1018 -3.81 35.05 -27.86
C ASP A 1018 -4.50 35.10 -29.25
N HIS A 1019 -4.93 33.89 -29.64
CA HIS A 1019 -5.41 33.27 -30.87
C HIS A 1019 -6.91 32.89 -30.94
N GLY A 1020 -7.79 33.33 -30.03
CA GLY A 1020 -9.22 33.01 -30.07
C GLY A 1020 -9.97 33.48 -31.33
N LYS A 1021 -10.88 32.65 -31.86
CA LYS A 1021 -11.84 33.05 -32.91
C LYS A 1021 -12.78 34.11 -32.37
N GLY A 1022 -12.52 35.37 -32.74
CA GLY A 1022 -13.46 36.46 -32.84
C GLY A 1022 -14.66 36.42 -31.90
N GLU A 1023 -14.46 36.86 -30.66
CA GLU A 1023 -15.45 37.57 -29.85
C GLU A 1023 -14.65 38.42 -28.85
N GLN A 1024 -15.03 39.69 -28.65
CA GLN A 1024 -14.30 40.64 -27.82
C GLN A 1024 -13.98 40.03 -26.44
N LEU A 1025 -12.70 39.92 -26.09
CA LEU A 1025 -12.25 39.53 -24.75
C LEU A 1025 -11.21 40.54 -24.23
N PRO A 1026 -11.21 40.82 -22.91
CA PRO A 1026 -11.53 42.15 -22.44
C PRO A 1026 -10.34 42.82 -21.73
N TYR A 1027 -10.27 44.14 -21.84
CA TYR A 1027 -9.76 44.90 -20.71
C TYR A 1027 -10.64 44.57 -19.49
N LYS A 1028 -10.08 43.88 -18.50
CA LYS A 1028 -10.78 43.54 -17.25
C LYS A 1028 -9.99 44.14 -16.11
N GLN A 1029 -10.65 44.92 -15.26
CA GLN A 1029 -10.06 45.43 -14.04
C GLN A 1029 -10.79 44.82 -12.84
N ASN A 1030 -10.04 44.20 -11.93
CA ASN A 1030 -10.56 43.63 -10.69
C ASN A 1030 -9.70 44.12 -9.52
N GLY A 1031 -10.14 45.19 -8.85
CA GLY A 1031 -9.32 45.88 -7.85
C GLY A 1031 -8.02 46.40 -8.46
N ASN A 1032 -6.88 45.93 -7.93
CA ASN A 1032 -5.55 46.30 -8.42
C ASN A 1032 -5.03 45.43 -9.58
N LEU A 1033 -5.78 44.40 -9.99
CA LEU A 1033 -5.42 43.53 -11.12
C LEU A 1033 -6.03 44.09 -12.41
N THR A 1034 -5.18 44.36 -13.40
CA THR A 1034 -5.59 44.80 -14.73
C THR A 1034 -5.16 43.75 -15.76
N TYR A 1035 -6.13 43.13 -16.42
CA TYR A 1035 -5.90 42.16 -17.48
C TYR A 1035 -6.04 42.89 -18.82
N GLN A 1036 -5.00 42.78 -19.64
CA GLN A 1036 -5.02 43.28 -21.01
C GLN A 1036 -4.62 42.15 -21.95
N ALA A 1037 -5.58 41.70 -22.76
CA ALA A 1037 -5.29 40.83 -23.88
C ALA A 1037 -4.98 41.66 -25.13
N ASN A 1038 -4.05 41.15 -25.92
CA ASN A 1038 -3.77 41.58 -27.28
C ASN A 1038 -4.07 40.42 -28.22
N SER A 1039 -4.74 40.68 -29.34
CA SER A 1039 -5.09 39.66 -30.32
C SER A 1039 -4.79 40.14 -31.73
N VAL A 1040 -4.37 39.22 -32.61
CA VAL A 1040 -4.39 39.46 -34.05
C VAL A 1040 -5.85 39.42 -34.52
N VAL A 1041 -6.55 40.55 -34.47
CA VAL A 1041 -7.96 40.64 -34.89
C VAL A 1041 -8.04 40.60 -36.42
N GLY A 1042 -8.09 39.40 -36.97
CA GLY A 1042 -8.35 39.17 -38.39
C GLY A 1042 -7.15 39.43 -39.32
N ARG A 1043 -7.27 38.87 -40.53
CA ARG A 1043 -6.22 38.71 -41.56
C ARG A 1043 -5.45 39.99 -41.95
N ASN A 1044 -5.89 41.18 -41.51
CA ASN A 1044 -5.38 42.49 -41.92
C ASN A 1044 -4.98 43.47 -40.80
N THR A 1045 -5.20 43.20 -39.50
CA THR A 1045 -4.79 44.13 -38.42
C THR A 1045 -4.02 43.41 -37.34
N ASN A 1046 -2.69 43.41 -37.44
CA ASN A 1046 -1.84 43.04 -36.32
C ASN A 1046 -1.92 44.20 -35.30
N THR A 1047 -2.02 43.90 -34.00
CA THR A 1047 -2.00 44.93 -32.95
C THR A 1047 -0.89 44.65 -31.96
N PHE A 1048 -0.44 45.69 -31.28
CA PHE A 1048 0.51 45.63 -30.17
C PHE A 1048 -0.02 46.47 -29.02
N VAL A 1049 0.51 46.22 -27.82
CA VAL A 1049 0.15 46.98 -26.62
C VAL A 1049 1.31 47.89 -26.25
N THR A 1050 1.06 49.19 -26.28
CA THR A 1050 1.96 50.22 -25.76
C THR A 1050 1.67 50.45 -24.29
N VAL A 1051 2.68 50.33 -23.44
CA VAL A 1051 2.60 50.60 -22.01
C VAL A 1051 3.48 51.81 -21.70
N ARG A 1052 2.87 52.89 -21.22
CA ARG A 1052 3.58 54.09 -20.76
C ARG A 1052 3.55 54.14 -19.24
N VAL A 1053 4.74 54.19 -18.64
CA VAL A 1053 4.93 54.37 -17.20
C VAL A 1053 5.35 55.82 -16.96
N ASP A 1054 4.54 56.57 -16.24
CA ASP A 1054 4.78 57.98 -15.95
C ASP A 1054 5.75 58.17 -14.78
N SER A 1055 6.27 59.39 -14.66
CA SER A 1055 7.24 59.75 -13.61
C SER A 1055 6.70 59.59 -12.18
N ASN A 1056 5.38 59.58 -11.97
CA ASN A 1056 4.71 59.32 -10.69
C ASN A 1056 4.44 57.82 -10.43
N GLY A 1057 4.67 56.96 -11.43
CA GLY A 1057 4.38 55.52 -11.39
C GLY A 1057 2.99 55.13 -11.91
N SER A 1058 2.17 56.06 -12.41
CA SER A 1058 0.92 55.70 -13.11
C SER A 1058 1.23 55.00 -14.42
N VAL A 1059 0.42 53.99 -14.75
CA VAL A 1059 0.58 53.21 -15.98
C VAL A 1059 -0.62 53.46 -16.87
N SER A 1060 -0.38 53.79 -18.14
CA SER A 1060 -1.40 53.82 -19.17
C SER A 1060 -1.09 52.76 -20.22
N ILE A 1061 -2.13 52.02 -20.62
CA ILE A 1061 -2.04 50.90 -21.57
C ILE A 1061 -2.91 51.25 -22.77
N GLN A 1062 -2.34 51.20 -23.98
CA GLN A 1062 -3.03 51.49 -25.23
C GLN A 1062 -2.77 50.37 -26.24
N GLN A 1063 -3.84 49.86 -26.87
CA GLN A 1063 -3.71 48.91 -27.97
C GLN A 1063 -3.64 49.68 -29.29
N GLU A 1064 -2.57 49.46 -30.04
CA GLU A 1064 -2.27 50.16 -31.30
C GLU A 1064 -2.21 49.16 -32.47
N LYS A 1065 -2.45 49.64 -33.70
CA LYS A 1065 -2.39 48.82 -34.92
C LYS A 1065 -0.99 48.92 -35.55
N LEU A 1066 -0.46 47.79 -36.00
CA LEU A 1066 0.78 47.66 -36.77
C LEU A 1066 0.61 48.07 -38.24
#